data_AF-A0A6G1S6Q4-F1
#
_entry.id   AF-A0A6G1S6Q4-F1
#
_cell.length_a   1.000
_cell.length_b   1.000
_cell.length_c   1.000
_cell.angle_alpha   90.00
_cell.angle_beta   90.00
_cell.angle_gamma   90.00
#
_symmetry.space_group_name_H-M   'P 1'
#
loop_
_entity.id
_entity.type
_entity.pdbx_description
1 polymer ?
#
loop_
_entity_poly.entity_id
_entity_poly.type
_entity_poly.pdbx_seq_one_letter_code
_entity_poly.pdbx_strand_id
1 'polypeptide(L)'
;MAKLVKLFLIFGPVHGSIKVIKKYANPGQTIDESLMSTLCLPHIELVHEPTPEPRFLTFLVTKEDGQVLYGSGLIVFDRYNEPPPYPGAGRYASFCYTIITDIPFIHATKLLLQLIWNKKCDDIIIRAMMNINLPARRKCLRIVTPLINSTETHKSHAKAIDEIYLYRGMTDLPLLDYPIRELFGFLNIDDFLLAYACLLMEFRTLIISQDNYKLMMVGETLTSLLLPLKWCNVYVPILPPVYGATYLDAPTSYIMGINTQVTELPDSLNHVQCRIYCDESRVVCDADSLALPLFLNDIKKDIIRIMADSHALHERTTTYLDDLKFNRAIRMLFIKTIRRHILANYERYIVDVPEQSEGVRQFDVVSYLSDQPEFMRSFLSKFLETQLFASFVDENAERIKQSWLSIFDMEPEELSEHFSDKALEDAFQNAQRIHLMDLRQEHPDIEVKTVPASPMKLRRRMPALSAISNRLSFATKSSKSKSIDYQNSIVNSIPPLNDTSPPLHRNSVATVSLQGNLSLNPSSPSISSINRPNFSGNSPSSLKTNAISSPPVPNGRIIELIEQVKNLTKRILIEKIGDQVPDNPDSLRKRGKFGCNSPLIGALCDIIERVWAHGAFTSHQDSSSCCPLWRHLLAFTRLKYLDSRTTKHEFTDGSHLDVLSTRPGETTELDMMFVGDQQTQQTSRFSSKFNNWFKTNIKFDSLTRDLIDDFKTILMLKDVKTDVGKARAFIKLSLEGKKLSKHLKTLIGDQELLNSLYKPYAFLRCEDEREQFLMYLLTLNAVDLPCFTSTFVNVINTRRMNTNKGTV
;
A
#
# COMPACT_ATOMS: atom_id res chain seq x y z
N MET A 1 22.80 16.27 -4.66
CA MET A 1 21.80 16.59 -3.62
C MET A 1 20.43 16.15 -4.10
N ALA A 2 19.48 15.87 -3.21
CA ALA A 2 18.10 15.56 -3.60
C ALA A 2 17.41 16.82 -4.16
N LYS A 3 16.70 16.67 -5.29
CA LYS A 3 15.84 17.72 -5.86
C LYS A 3 14.48 17.77 -5.17
N LEU A 4 13.85 18.93 -5.19
CA LEU A 4 12.45 19.11 -4.79
C LEU A 4 11.52 18.37 -5.77
N VAL A 5 11.52 18.79 -7.02
CA VAL A 5 10.67 18.24 -8.07
C VAL A 5 11.36 17.04 -8.72
N LYS A 6 10.67 15.90 -8.81
CA LYS A 6 11.12 14.71 -9.54
C LYS A 6 10.62 14.69 -10.98
N LEU A 7 9.35 15.05 -11.16
CA LEU A 7 8.66 15.17 -12.43
C LEU A 7 7.78 16.42 -12.41
N PHE A 8 7.71 17.11 -13.55
CA PHE A 8 6.69 18.12 -13.84
C PHE A 8 5.93 17.69 -15.10
N LEU A 9 4.60 17.69 -15.03
CA LEU A 9 3.71 17.25 -16.10
C LEU A 9 2.64 18.32 -16.36
N ILE A 10 2.24 18.48 -17.63
CA ILE A 10 1.03 19.22 -18.00
C ILE A 10 0.11 18.25 -18.72
N PHE A 11 -1.06 17.99 -18.13
CA PHE A 11 -2.14 17.21 -18.72
C PHE A 11 -3.17 18.13 -19.39
N GLY A 12 -3.76 17.66 -20.49
CA GLY A 12 -4.89 18.35 -21.13
C GLY A 12 -5.45 17.57 -22.30
N PRO A 13 -6.48 18.10 -22.98
CA PRO A 13 -7.17 17.43 -24.08
C PRO A 13 -6.32 17.43 -25.36
N VAL A 14 -6.17 16.23 -25.94
CA VAL A 14 -5.56 15.97 -27.24
C VAL A 14 -6.41 14.93 -27.97
N HIS A 15 -7.07 15.35 -29.05
CA HIS A 15 -7.97 14.56 -29.89
C HIS A 15 -9.10 13.90 -29.08
N GLY A 16 -9.73 14.70 -28.20
CA GLY A 16 -10.81 14.23 -27.30
C GLY A 16 -10.35 13.30 -26.16
N SER A 17 -9.05 13.12 -25.96
CA SER A 17 -8.47 12.25 -24.90
C SER A 17 -7.47 13.03 -24.04
N ILE A 18 -7.36 12.73 -22.75
CA ILE A 18 -6.44 13.44 -21.85
C ILE A 18 -5.04 12.83 -21.94
N LYS A 19 -4.05 13.65 -22.27
CA LYS A 19 -2.65 13.22 -22.49
C LYS A 19 -1.66 14.21 -21.87
N VAL A 20 -0.43 13.76 -21.68
CA VAL A 20 0.69 14.62 -21.30
C VAL A 20 1.08 15.48 -22.51
N ILE A 21 0.94 16.80 -22.37
CA ILE A 21 1.27 17.80 -23.39
C ILE A 21 2.74 18.21 -23.28
N LYS A 22 3.22 18.40 -22.04
CA LYS A 22 4.63 18.63 -21.71
C LYS A 22 5.07 17.77 -20.53
N LYS A 23 6.28 17.24 -20.61
CA LYS A 23 6.98 16.54 -19.53
C LYS A 23 8.34 17.16 -19.27
N TYR A 24 8.71 17.29 -18.00
CA TYR A 24 10.07 17.57 -17.55
C TYR A 24 10.41 16.54 -16.47
N ALA A 25 11.41 15.71 -16.71
CA ALA A 25 11.81 14.64 -15.82
C ALA A 25 13.30 14.75 -15.47
N ASN A 26 13.65 14.44 -14.22
CA ASN A 26 15.04 14.14 -13.88
C ASN A 26 15.40 12.74 -14.44
N PRO A 27 16.67 12.47 -14.79
CA PRO A 27 17.10 11.17 -15.29
C PRO A 27 16.65 9.99 -14.42
N GLY A 28 16.19 8.92 -15.06
CA GLY A 28 15.74 7.69 -14.41
C GLY A 28 14.37 7.76 -13.70
N GLN A 29 13.62 8.87 -13.80
CA GLN A 29 12.26 8.95 -13.25
C GLN A 29 11.19 8.54 -14.27
N THR A 30 10.63 7.34 -14.10
CA THR A 30 9.42 6.85 -14.79
C THR A 30 8.21 6.89 -13.86
N ILE A 31 7.02 7.04 -14.46
CA ILE A 31 5.70 6.94 -13.82
C ILE A 31 4.69 6.58 -14.92
N ASP A 32 3.60 5.90 -14.58
CA ASP A 32 2.52 5.63 -15.54
C ASP A 32 1.73 6.91 -15.84
N GLU A 33 1.86 7.42 -17.06
CA GLU A 33 1.18 8.64 -17.50
C GLU A 33 -0.34 8.47 -17.63
N SER A 34 -0.85 7.23 -17.71
CA SER A 34 -2.29 6.92 -17.82
C SER A 34 -2.98 6.84 -16.45
N LEU A 35 -2.36 6.22 -15.45
CA LEU A 35 -2.80 6.35 -14.05
C LEU A 35 -2.77 7.83 -13.62
N MET A 36 -1.70 8.53 -13.98
CA MET A 36 -1.50 9.93 -13.59
C MET A 36 -2.47 10.90 -14.24
N SER A 37 -2.84 10.72 -15.52
CA SER A 37 -3.90 11.52 -16.13
C SER A 37 -5.23 11.30 -15.42
N THR A 38 -5.57 10.05 -15.12
CA THR A 38 -6.81 9.68 -14.42
C THR A 38 -6.92 10.31 -13.03
N LEU A 39 -5.81 10.39 -12.26
CA LEU A 39 -5.78 11.04 -10.94
C LEU A 39 -5.74 12.57 -11.00
N CYS A 40 -5.07 13.15 -12.00
CA CYS A 40 -4.92 14.61 -12.13
C CYS A 40 -6.11 15.30 -12.80
N LEU A 41 -6.78 14.60 -13.73
CA LEU A 41 -7.84 15.12 -14.58
C LEU A 41 -8.65 13.94 -15.18
N PRO A 42 -9.64 13.40 -14.46
CA PRO A 42 -10.35 12.18 -14.89
C PRO A 42 -11.30 12.37 -16.09
N HIS A 43 -11.75 13.59 -16.36
CA HIS A 43 -12.55 13.93 -17.55
C HIS A 43 -12.24 15.35 -18.04
N ILE A 44 -12.60 15.65 -19.30
CA ILE A 44 -12.39 16.96 -19.91
C ILE A 44 -13.58 17.85 -19.55
N GLU A 45 -13.38 18.81 -18.65
CA GLU A 45 -14.38 19.84 -18.38
C GLU A 45 -14.32 20.93 -19.47
N LEU A 46 -15.45 21.23 -20.10
CA LEU A 46 -15.58 22.26 -21.13
C LEU A 46 -16.47 23.39 -20.64
N VAL A 47 -15.92 24.60 -20.53
CA VAL A 47 -16.59 25.77 -19.93
C VAL A 47 -16.63 26.96 -20.89
N HIS A 48 -17.59 27.86 -20.67
CA HIS A 48 -17.65 29.17 -21.33
C HIS A 48 -17.00 30.25 -20.44
N GLU A 49 -16.84 31.48 -20.94
CA GLU A 49 -16.43 32.61 -20.09
C GLU A 49 -17.62 33.07 -19.22
N PRO A 50 -17.40 33.48 -17.95
CA PRO A 50 -16.12 33.48 -17.23
C PRO A 50 -15.69 32.06 -16.81
N THR A 51 -14.40 31.77 -16.96
CA THR A 51 -13.80 30.50 -16.50
C THR A 51 -13.84 30.40 -14.96
N PRO A 52 -14.03 29.20 -14.38
CA PRO A 52 -13.88 28.99 -12.94
C PRO A 52 -12.46 29.32 -12.45
N GLU A 53 -12.31 29.55 -11.14
CA GLU A 53 -10.99 29.75 -10.53
C GLU A 53 -10.14 28.45 -10.54
N PRO A 54 -8.80 28.55 -10.55
CA PRO A 54 -7.91 27.39 -10.48
C PRO A 54 -8.14 26.51 -9.25
N ARG A 55 -8.48 25.23 -9.46
CA ARG A 55 -8.67 24.24 -8.38
C ARG A 55 -7.35 23.55 -8.08
N PHE A 56 -6.91 23.59 -6.83
CA PHE A 56 -5.73 22.86 -6.37
C PHE A 56 -6.14 21.46 -5.88
N LEU A 57 -5.35 20.44 -6.22
CA LEU A 57 -5.54 19.07 -5.76
C LEU A 57 -4.23 18.44 -5.33
N THR A 58 -4.31 17.40 -4.52
CA THR A 58 -3.17 16.56 -4.13
C THR A 58 -3.55 15.09 -4.25
N PHE A 59 -2.55 14.23 -4.39
CA PHE A 59 -2.73 12.78 -4.44
C PHE A 59 -1.44 12.05 -4.07
N LEU A 60 -1.55 10.74 -3.90
CA LEU A 60 -0.46 9.84 -3.52
C LEU A 60 -0.37 8.69 -4.53
N VAL A 61 0.85 8.31 -4.93
CA VAL A 61 1.11 7.13 -5.77
C VAL A 61 2.20 6.29 -5.13
N THR A 62 1.87 5.04 -4.80
CA THR A 62 2.85 4.05 -4.35
C THR A 62 3.36 3.25 -5.55
N LYS A 63 4.68 3.18 -5.72
CA LYS A 63 5.34 2.37 -6.75
C LYS A 63 5.41 0.89 -6.36
N GLU A 64 5.75 0.04 -7.33
CA GLU A 64 6.01 -1.39 -7.16
C GLU A 64 7.14 -1.70 -6.15
N ASP A 65 8.12 -0.80 -6.02
CA ASP A 65 9.22 -0.89 -5.03
C ASP A 65 8.80 -0.45 -3.60
N GLY A 66 7.55 -0.04 -3.42
CA GLY A 66 7.02 0.53 -2.17
C GLY A 66 7.35 2.01 -1.96
N GLN A 67 8.05 2.68 -2.90
CA GLN A 67 8.29 4.12 -2.78
C GLN A 67 6.98 4.90 -2.96
N VAL A 68 6.64 5.70 -1.95
CA VAL A 68 5.56 6.69 -2.05
C VAL A 68 6.05 7.94 -2.77
N LEU A 69 5.27 8.41 -3.74
CA LEU A 69 5.40 9.71 -4.39
C LEU A 69 4.15 10.56 -4.10
N TYR A 70 4.37 11.85 -3.85
CA TYR A 70 3.31 12.83 -3.60
C TYR A 70 3.13 13.72 -4.82
N GLY A 71 1.88 13.81 -5.29
CA GLY A 71 1.45 14.68 -6.36
C GLY A 71 0.76 15.94 -5.84
N SER A 72 1.04 17.06 -6.51
CA SER A 72 0.30 18.32 -6.34
C SER A 72 -0.09 18.81 -7.73
N GLY A 73 -1.38 19.00 -7.96
CA GLY A 73 -1.96 19.43 -9.22
C GLY A 73 -2.68 20.77 -9.10
N LEU A 74 -2.69 21.55 -10.18
CA LEU A 74 -3.52 22.73 -10.33
C LEU A 74 -4.33 22.59 -11.62
N ILE A 75 -5.63 22.37 -11.49
CA ILE A 75 -6.57 22.39 -12.62
C ILE A 75 -6.85 23.85 -12.97
N VAL A 76 -6.65 24.19 -14.24
CA VAL A 76 -6.82 25.51 -14.83
C VAL A 76 -7.61 25.39 -16.13
N PHE A 77 -8.21 26.49 -16.60
CA PHE A 77 -8.98 26.51 -17.83
C PHE A 77 -8.30 27.41 -18.87
N ASP A 78 -7.96 26.86 -20.05
CA ASP A 78 -7.39 27.59 -21.18
C ASP A 78 -8.13 27.23 -22.48
N ARG A 79 -7.93 28.01 -23.54
CA ARG A 79 -8.72 27.93 -24.78
C ARG A 79 -8.54 26.58 -25.48
N TYR A 80 -9.67 25.93 -25.79
CA TYR A 80 -9.70 24.68 -26.53
C TYR A 80 -9.63 24.96 -28.03
N ASN A 81 -8.46 24.67 -28.62
CA ASN A 81 -8.11 25.06 -29.98
C ASN A 81 -8.18 23.90 -30.99
N GLU A 82 -8.82 22.77 -30.65
CA GLU A 82 -8.99 21.67 -31.61
C GLU A 82 -10.09 22.00 -32.64
N PRO A 83 -9.85 21.75 -33.94
CA PRO A 83 -10.84 22.03 -34.98
C PRO A 83 -12.00 21.02 -34.96
N PRO A 84 -13.13 21.32 -35.64
CA PRO A 84 -14.19 20.34 -35.89
C PRO A 84 -13.63 19.03 -36.50
N PRO A 85 -14.17 17.84 -36.14
CA PRO A 85 -15.48 17.63 -35.52
C PRO A 85 -15.50 17.65 -33.97
N TYR A 86 -14.39 17.93 -33.29
CA TYR A 86 -14.35 17.85 -31.83
C TYR A 86 -15.29 18.88 -31.16
N PRO A 87 -16.21 18.45 -30.26
CA PRO A 87 -17.19 19.35 -29.65
C PRO A 87 -16.52 20.25 -28.61
N GLY A 88 -16.37 21.53 -28.94
CA GLY A 88 -15.83 22.52 -28.01
C GLY A 88 -15.05 23.68 -28.63
N ALA A 89 -14.88 23.73 -29.95
CA ALA A 89 -14.20 24.85 -30.62
C ALA A 89 -14.75 26.22 -30.14
N GLY A 90 -13.87 27.05 -29.56
CA GLY A 90 -14.23 28.35 -28.97
C GLY A 90 -14.64 28.33 -27.50
N ARG A 91 -14.63 27.17 -26.83
CA ARG A 91 -14.73 27.03 -25.36
C ARG A 91 -13.36 27.02 -24.70
N TYR A 92 -13.35 27.06 -23.37
CA TYR A 92 -12.19 26.74 -22.56
C TYR A 92 -12.28 25.27 -22.11
N ALA A 93 -11.15 24.59 -22.04
CA ALA A 93 -11.03 23.24 -21.52
C ALA A 93 -10.14 23.20 -20.28
N SER A 94 -10.37 22.21 -19.41
CA SER A 94 -9.52 21.93 -18.26
C SER A 94 -8.16 21.36 -18.66
N PHE A 95 -7.10 21.89 -18.06
CA PHE A 95 -5.73 21.39 -18.07
C PHE A 95 -5.26 21.20 -16.62
N CYS A 96 -4.38 20.25 -16.34
CA CYS A 96 -3.80 20.08 -15.01
C CYS A 96 -2.28 20.22 -15.05
N TYR A 97 -1.74 21.16 -14.28
CA TYR A 97 -0.31 21.37 -14.09
C TYR A 97 0.12 20.63 -12.82
N THR A 98 1.04 19.68 -12.93
CA THR A 98 1.33 18.72 -11.85
C THR A 98 2.82 18.66 -11.49
N ILE A 99 3.12 18.80 -10.20
CA ILE A 99 4.44 18.61 -9.57
C ILE A 99 4.45 17.29 -8.80
N ILE A 100 5.51 16.48 -8.97
CA ILE A 100 5.74 15.23 -8.22
C ILE A 100 6.97 15.35 -7.32
N THR A 101 6.87 14.86 -6.08
CA THR A 101 7.87 14.99 -5.02
C THR A 101 8.00 13.71 -4.17
N ASP A 102 9.12 13.52 -3.47
CA ASP A 102 9.30 12.43 -2.49
C ASP A 102 8.68 12.73 -1.10
N ILE A 103 8.30 13.99 -0.86
CA ILE A 103 7.88 14.52 0.44
C ILE A 103 6.75 15.53 0.17
N PRO A 104 5.62 15.50 0.91
CA PRO A 104 4.47 16.36 0.64
C PRO A 104 4.75 17.82 1.03
N PHE A 105 5.47 18.57 0.19
CA PHE A 105 5.69 20.03 0.33
C PHE A 105 4.51 20.84 -0.24
N ILE A 106 3.30 20.48 0.18
CA ILE A 106 2.01 20.92 -0.37
C ILE A 106 1.86 22.43 -0.44
N HIS A 107 2.30 23.17 0.57
CA HIS A 107 2.25 24.64 0.58
C HIS A 107 3.16 25.23 -0.52
N ALA A 108 4.39 24.72 -0.61
CA ALA A 108 5.36 25.19 -1.59
C ALA A 108 4.96 24.82 -3.03
N THR A 109 4.45 23.60 -3.26
CA THR A 109 3.99 23.16 -4.59
C THR A 109 2.73 23.91 -5.04
N LYS A 110 1.77 24.18 -4.14
CA LYS A 110 0.59 25.02 -4.40
C LYS A 110 1.00 26.41 -4.87
N LEU A 111 1.89 27.08 -4.15
CA LEU A 111 2.40 28.41 -4.53
C LEU A 111 3.23 28.40 -5.83
N LEU A 112 4.04 27.36 -6.07
CA LEU A 112 4.83 27.23 -7.30
C LEU A 112 3.94 27.01 -8.54
N LEU A 113 2.87 26.21 -8.43
CA LEU A 113 1.90 26.02 -9.51
C LEU A 113 1.08 27.29 -9.78
N GLN A 114 0.63 27.97 -8.73
CA GLN A 114 -0.04 29.27 -8.84
C GLN A 114 0.88 30.33 -9.46
N LEU A 115 2.17 30.34 -9.12
CA LEU A 115 3.17 31.22 -9.76
C LEU A 115 3.27 30.95 -11.27
N ILE A 116 3.37 29.67 -11.68
CA ILE A 116 3.42 29.28 -13.10
C ILE A 116 2.20 29.80 -13.86
N TRP A 117 1.00 29.57 -13.33
CA TRP A 117 -0.24 29.98 -13.98
C TRP A 117 -0.42 31.50 -14.00
N ASN A 118 -0.37 32.15 -12.82
CA ASN A 118 -0.69 33.58 -12.67
C ASN A 118 0.30 34.50 -13.40
N LYS A 119 1.55 34.07 -13.62
CA LYS A 119 2.56 34.81 -14.37
C LYS A 119 2.79 34.27 -15.80
N LYS A 120 2.04 33.25 -16.23
CA LYS A 120 2.22 32.53 -17.51
C LYS A 120 3.69 32.16 -17.80
N CYS A 121 4.32 31.52 -16.81
CA CYS A 121 5.75 31.27 -16.80
C CYS A 121 6.23 30.37 -17.96
N ASP A 122 7.26 30.85 -18.68
CA ASP A 122 7.96 30.09 -19.70
C ASP A 122 8.69 28.84 -19.14
N ASP A 123 9.01 27.91 -20.03
CA ASP A 123 9.86 26.72 -19.82
C ASP A 123 11.11 26.97 -18.96
N ILE A 124 11.70 28.17 -19.02
CA ILE A 124 12.89 28.56 -18.26
C ILE A 124 12.63 28.48 -16.74
N ILE A 125 11.46 28.93 -16.30
CA ILE A 125 11.08 28.95 -14.87
C ILE A 125 10.74 27.53 -14.40
N ILE A 126 10.10 26.72 -15.24
CA ILE A 126 9.84 25.30 -14.95
C ILE A 126 11.17 24.54 -14.78
N ARG A 127 12.16 24.75 -15.66
CA ARG A 127 13.51 24.17 -15.51
C ARG A 127 14.22 24.66 -14.25
N ALA A 128 14.11 25.94 -13.91
CA ALA A 128 14.65 26.49 -12.68
C ALA A 128 14.03 25.83 -11.43
N MET A 129 12.74 25.48 -11.47
CA MET A 129 12.06 24.73 -10.41
C MET A 129 12.54 23.27 -10.30
N MET A 130 12.76 22.57 -11.42
CA MET A 130 13.40 21.24 -11.41
C MET A 130 14.78 21.27 -10.73
N ASN A 131 15.48 22.41 -10.85
CA ASN A 131 16.80 22.61 -10.25
C ASN A 131 16.80 22.89 -8.74
N ILE A 132 15.66 23.14 -8.09
CA ILE A 132 15.60 23.39 -6.63
C ILE A 132 16.13 22.17 -5.86
N ASN A 133 17.19 22.37 -5.07
CA ASN A 133 17.70 21.36 -4.14
C ASN A 133 16.93 21.43 -2.81
N LEU A 134 16.66 20.28 -2.18
CA LEU A 134 16.09 20.24 -0.84
C LEU A 134 17.11 20.73 0.22
N PRO A 135 16.69 21.53 1.21
CA PRO A 135 17.56 21.92 2.32
C PRO A 135 17.90 20.72 3.22
N ALA A 136 18.82 20.93 4.17
CA ALA A 136 19.08 19.99 5.25
C ALA A 136 17.84 19.83 6.16
N ARG A 137 17.77 18.71 6.92
CA ARG A 137 16.73 18.54 7.95
C ARG A 137 16.84 19.64 9.02
N ARG A 138 15.70 20.07 9.59
CA ARG A 138 15.57 21.24 10.49
C ARG A 138 15.97 22.58 9.85
N LYS A 139 16.10 22.69 8.52
CA LYS A 139 16.42 23.96 7.83
C LYS A 139 15.33 24.34 6.85
N CYS A 140 15.16 25.64 6.67
CA CYS A 140 14.24 26.21 5.69
C CYS A 140 15.01 26.77 4.48
N LEU A 141 14.39 26.67 3.31
CA LEU A 141 14.80 27.31 2.05
C LEU A 141 13.77 28.39 1.74
N ARG A 142 14.23 29.61 1.42
CA ARG A 142 13.39 30.74 1.02
C ARG A 142 13.63 31.08 -0.43
N ILE A 143 12.66 30.75 -1.27
CA ILE A 143 12.70 30.91 -2.71
C ILE A 143 12.04 32.23 -3.08
N VAL A 144 12.84 33.19 -3.54
CA VAL A 144 12.37 34.48 -4.02
C VAL A 144 11.94 34.32 -5.48
N THR A 145 10.72 34.73 -5.80
CA THR A 145 10.17 34.61 -7.15
C THR A 145 10.66 35.78 -8.02
N PRO A 146 10.59 35.67 -9.36
CA PRO A 146 10.87 36.81 -10.23
C PRO A 146 9.76 37.87 -10.14
N LEU A 147 10.15 39.13 -9.91
CA LEU A 147 9.31 40.31 -10.12
C LEU A 147 9.01 40.49 -11.62
N ILE A 148 8.07 39.70 -12.12
CA ILE A 148 7.56 39.81 -13.48
C ILE A 148 6.63 41.02 -13.52
N ASN A 149 7.17 42.13 -14.00
CA ASN A 149 6.47 43.40 -14.26
C ASN A 149 5.31 43.16 -15.23
N SER A 150 4.07 43.25 -14.75
CA SER A 150 2.86 43.10 -15.55
C SER A 150 2.62 44.37 -16.39
N THR A 151 3.09 44.37 -17.63
CA THR A 151 2.87 45.46 -18.61
C THR A 151 1.52 45.39 -19.32
N GLU A 152 0.69 44.37 -19.08
CA GLU A 152 -0.67 44.26 -19.59
C GLU A 152 -1.70 44.27 -18.43
N THR A 153 -2.72 45.12 -18.56
CA THR A 153 -3.60 45.60 -17.48
C THR A 153 -4.81 44.69 -17.21
N HIS A 154 -4.57 43.40 -16.98
CA HIS A 154 -5.63 42.48 -16.55
C HIS A 154 -5.79 42.48 -15.03
N LYS A 155 -6.97 42.96 -14.57
CA LYS A 155 -7.35 43.02 -13.15
C LYS A 155 -7.56 41.60 -12.59
N SER A 156 -6.63 41.11 -11.78
CA SER A 156 -6.86 39.96 -10.90
C SER A 156 -6.48 40.34 -9.48
N HIS A 157 -7.31 39.97 -8.50
CA HIS A 157 -7.09 40.26 -7.07
C HIS A 157 -6.08 39.29 -6.42
N ALA A 158 -5.20 38.70 -7.22
CA ALA A 158 -4.23 37.71 -6.77
C ALA A 158 -3.11 38.39 -5.97
N LYS A 159 -3.00 38.05 -4.69
CA LYS A 159 -1.90 38.47 -3.81
C LYS A 159 -0.56 38.07 -4.44
N ALA A 160 0.42 38.98 -4.42
CA ALA A 160 1.74 38.72 -4.99
C ALA A 160 2.43 37.56 -4.24
N ILE A 161 2.91 36.57 -5.00
CA ILE A 161 3.66 35.43 -4.47
C ILE A 161 5.15 35.78 -4.61
N ASP A 162 5.67 36.60 -3.68
CA ASP A 162 7.02 37.16 -3.77
C ASP A 162 8.10 36.23 -3.16
N GLU A 163 7.76 35.52 -2.09
CA GLU A 163 8.63 34.54 -1.42
C GLU A 163 7.87 33.25 -1.10
N ILE A 164 8.48 32.09 -1.39
CA ILE A 164 7.95 30.76 -1.12
C ILE A 164 8.91 30.06 -0.14
N TYR A 165 8.38 29.55 0.96
CA TYR A 165 9.16 28.87 2.00
C TYR A 165 9.03 27.35 1.87
N LEU A 166 10.13 26.64 2.14
CA LEU A 166 10.16 25.19 2.20
C LEU A 166 10.97 24.74 3.42
N TYR A 167 10.29 24.28 4.47
CA TYR A 167 10.91 23.76 5.67
C TYR A 167 11.00 22.23 5.62
N ARG A 168 12.20 21.67 5.86
CA ARG A 168 12.37 20.21 5.90
C ARG A 168 12.34 19.70 7.34
N GLY A 169 11.29 18.94 7.66
CA GLY A 169 11.10 18.27 8.95
C GLY A 169 12.19 17.27 9.33
N MET A 170 11.99 16.62 10.49
CA MET A 170 12.90 15.60 11.01
C MET A 170 12.64 14.23 10.37
N THR A 171 13.45 13.25 10.74
CA THR A 171 13.17 11.82 10.53
C THR A 171 11.98 11.37 11.35
N ASP A 172 11.98 11.71 12.64
CA ASP A 172 11.14 11.08 13.65
C ASP A 172 9.82 11.85 13.85
N LEU A 173 9.85 13.17 13.60
CA LEU A 173 8.67 13.98 13.32
C LEU A 173 8.72 14.45 11.85
N PRO A 174 8.23 13.64 10.89
CA PRO A 174 8.11 14.03 9.49
C PRO A 174 7.27 15.29 9.30
N LEU A 175 7.46 16.00 8.19
CA LEU A 175 6.64 17.17 7.85
C LEU A 175 5.18 16.76 7.59
N LEU A 176 4.24 17.39 8.30
CA LEU A 176 2.83 17.43 7.91
C LEU A 176 2.56 18.85 7.40
N ASP A 177 2.48 19.02 6.09
CA ASP A 177 2.37 20.33 5.41
C ASP A 177 0.90 20.71 5.11
N TYR A 178 -0.06 19.81 5.38
CA TYR A 178 -1.49 20.10 5.37
C TYR A 178 -1.89 20.82 6.65
N PRO A 179 -2.52 22.01 6.61
CA PRO A 179 -2.90 22.75 7.81
C PRO A 179 -4.05 22.07 8.55
N ILE A 180 -3.79 21.53 9.76
CA ILE A 180 -4.83 20.93 10.62
C ILE A 180 -5.90 21.97 11.00
N ARG A 181 -5.53 23.25 11.03
CA ARG A 181 -6.46 24.37 11.22
C ARG A 181 -7.54 24.45 10.13
N GLU A 182 -7.22 24.11 8.89
CA GLU A 182 -8.17 24.07 7.77
C GLU A 182 -9.08 22.83 7.89
N LEU A 183 -8.53 21.69 8.32
CA LEU A 183 -9.30 20.48 8.65
C LEU A 183 -10.38 20.77 9.70
N PHE A 184 -10.03 21.40 10.83
CA PHE A 184 -11.00 21.81 11.85
C PHE A 184 -11.96 22.94 11.39
N GLY A 185 -11.74 23.51 10.21
CA GLY A 185 -12.68 24.43 9.55
C GLY A 185 -13.82 23.72 8.80
N PHE A 186 -13.67 22.44 8.44
CA PHE A 186 -14.72 21.67 7.74
C PHE A 186 -15.10 20.34 8.42
N LEU A 187 -14.29 19.79 9.33
CA LEU A 187 -14.61 18.60 10.11
C LEU A 187 -14.54 18.94 11.61
N ASN A 188 -15.65 18.71 12.32
CA ASN A 188 -15.74 19.03 13.74
C ASN A 188 -14.83 18.13 14.60
N ILE A 189 -14.43 18.62 15.78
CA ILE A 189 -13.43 17.96 16.64
C ILE A 189 -13.93 16.62 17.20
N ASP A 190 -15.23 16.48 17.48
CA ASP A 190 -15.80 15.23 18.00
C ASP A 190 -15.75 14.10 16.97
N ASP A 191 -16.22 14.37 15.75
CA ASP A 191 -16.17 13.43 14.63
C ASP A 191 -14.74 13.10 14.21
N PHE A 192 -13.82 14.08 14.27
CA PHE A 192 -12.41 13.85 14.03
C PHE A 192 -11.79 12.89 15.09
N LEU A 193 -12.15 13.05 16.36
CA LEU A 193 -11.70 12.16 17.44
C LEU A 193 -12.37 10.78 17.38
N LEU A 194 -13.61 10.69 16.90
CA LEU A 194 -14.26 9.42 16.56
C LEU A 194 -13.52 8.70 15.43
N ALA A 195 -13.22 9.39 14.32
CA ALA A 195 -12.43 8.84 13.22
C ALA A 195 -11.03 8.37 13.67
N TYR A 196 -10.38 9.13 14.54
CA TYR A 196 -9.10 8.75 15.16
C TYR A 196 -9.24 7.53 16.08
N ALA A 197 -10.32 7.41 16.85
CA ALA A 197 -10.59 6.23 17.67
C ALA A 197 -10.85 4.96 16.83
N CYS A 198 -11.59 5.09 15.73
CA CYS A 198 -11.75 4.02 14.74
C CYS A 198 -10.41 3.60 14.14
N LEU A 199 -9.52 4.56 13.88
CA LEU A 199 -8.19 4.29 13.31
C LEU A 199 -7.28 3.55 14.31
N LEU A 200 -7.30 3.92 15.59
CA LEU A 200 -6.62 3.18 16.65
C LEU A 200 -7.11 1.73 16.78
N MET A 201 -8.37 1.45 16.43
CA MET A 201 -8.94 0.09 16.39
C MET A 201 -8.77 -0.61 15.03
N GLU A 202 -7.98 -0.05 14.10
CA GLU A 202 -7.76 -0.56 12.75
C GLU A 202 -9.05 -0.84 11.95
N PHE A 203 -10.09 -0.03 12.13
CA PHE A 203 -11.33 -0.16 11.37
C PHE A 203 -11.13 0.20 9.89
N ARG A 204 -11.85 -0.47 8.97
CA ARG A 204 -11.90 -0.08 7.56
C ARG A 204 -12.53 1.31 7.48
N THR A 205 -11.70 2.27 7.09
CA THR A 205 -11.99 3.69 7.16
C THR A 205 -12.09 4.26 5.75
N LEU A 206 -13.27 4.75 5.38
CA LEU A 206 -13.54 5.37 4.08
C LEU A 206 -13.74 6.88 4.25
N ILE A 207 -12.87 7.65 3.60
CA ILE A 207 -12.95 9.10 3.48
C ILE A 207 -13.77 9.43 2.23
N ILE A 208 -14.79 10.28 2.37
CA ILE A 208 -15.76 10.60 1.32
C ILE A 208 -15.79 12.11 1.14
N SER A 209 -15.48 12.57 -0.06
CA SER A 209 -15.52 14.01 -0.40
C SER A 209 -15.76 14.22 -1.89
N GLN A 210 -16.00 15.47 -2.29
CA GLN A 210 -15.88 15.95 -3.66
C GLN A 210 -14.48 16.50 -3.98
N ASP A 211 -13.65 16.73 -2.96
CA ASP A 211 -12.33 17.36 -3.11
C ASP A 211 -11.17 16.42 -2.71
N ASN A 212 -10.30 16.13 -3.67
CA ASN A 212 -9.06 15.37 -3.47
C ASN A 212 -8.13 15.98 -2.42
N TYR A 213 -8.13 17.31 -2.28
CA TYR A 213 -7.33 18.00 -1.27
C TYR A 213 -7.82 17.68 0.15
N LYS A 214 -9.14 17.62 0.37
CA LYS A 214 -9.74 17.17 1.65
C LYS A 214 -9.46 15.69 1.93
N LEU A 215 -9.60 14.81 0.94
CA LEU A 215 -9.32 13.38 1.08
C LEU A 215 -7.89 13.14 1.59
N MET A 216 -6.90 13.77 0.94
CA MET A 216 -5.51 13.73 1.35
C MET A 216 -5.30 14.39 2.73
N MET A 217 -5.86 15.58 2.97
CA MET A 217 -5.69 16.30 4.23
C MET A 217 -6.12 15.47 5.44
N VAL A 218 -7.27 14.79 5.35
CA VAL A 218 -7.79 13.96 6.44
C VAL A 218 -6.93 12.70 6.62
N GLY A 219 -6.58 12.00 5.55
CA GLY A 219 -5.76 10.77 5.61
C GLY A 219 -4.35 11.03 6.16
N GLU A 220 -3.67 12.05 5.65
CA GLU A 220 -2.31 12.44 6.07
C GLU A 220 -2.31 12.98 7.51
N THR A 221 -3.35 13.72 7.92
CA THR A 221 -3.44 14.22 9.31
C THR A 221 -3.68 13.08 10.29
N LEU A 222 -4.65 12.19 10.03
CA LEU A 222 -4.97 11.09 10.94
C LEU A 222 -3.78 10.12 11.10
N THR A 223 -3.15 9.72 10.00
CA THR A 223 -1.94 8.88 10.04
C THR A 223 -0.77 9.56 10.75
N SER A 224 -0.58 10.87 10.53
CA SER A 224 0.45 11.68 11.20
C SER A 224 0.23 11.92 12.71
N LEU A 225 -0.94 11.54 13.26
CA LEU A 225 -1.27 11.64 14.68
C LEU A 225 -1.19 10.30 15.43
N LEU A 226 -0.92 9.19 14.73
CA LEU A 226 -0.66 7.89 15.36
C LEU A 226 0.69 7.82 16.10
N LEU A 227 1.62 8.74 15.80
CA LEU A 227 3.00 8.72 16.33
C LEU A 227 3.04 8.60 17.87
N PRO A 228 3.84 7.68 18.44
CA PRO A 228 4.92 6.94 17.79
C PRO A 228 4.51 5.66 17.04
N LEU A 229 3.22 5.28 17.06
CA LEU A 229 2.69 4.19 16.24
C LEU A 229 2.70 4.58 14.74
N LYS A 230 2.64 3.60 13.85
CA LYS A 230 2.65 3.77 12.38
C LYS A 230 1.53 2.96 11.75
N TRP A 231 0.81 3.52 10.78
CA TRP A 231 -0.16 2.75 10.01
C TRP A 231 0.56 1.73 9.11
N CYS A 232 0.39 0.44 9.39
CA CYS A 232 1.03 -0.66 8.65
C CYS A 232 0.11 -1.33 7.62
N ASN A 233 -1.18 -1.00 7.61
CA ASN A 233 -2.17 -1.59 6.71
C ASN A 233 -2.31 -0.79 5.41
N VAL A 234 -3.29 -1.13 4.57
CA VAL A 234 -3.49 -0.47 3.27
C VAL A 234 -3.84 1.02 3.46
N TYR A 235 -3.19 1.88 2.67
CA TYR A 235 -3.47 3.32 2.60
C TYR A 235 -3.57 3.75 1.13
N VAL A 236 -4.78 4.12 0.70
CA VAL A 236 -5.08 4.59 -0.66
C VAL A 236 -6.02 5.80 -0.55
N PRO A 237 -5.50 6.99 -0.19
CA PRO A 237 -6.32 8.15 0.15
C PRO A 237 -7.18 8.68 -1.00
N ILE A 238 -6.90 8.29 -2.25
CA ILE A 238 -7.75 8.54 -3.41
C ILE A 238 -7.78 7.26 -4.24
N LEU A 239 -8.96 6.64 -4.34
CA LEU A 239 -9.21 5.46 -5.16
C LEU A 239 -9.43 5.83 -6.65
N PRO A 240 -8.98 5.01 -7.61
CA PRO A 240 -9.19 5.28 -9.03
C PRO A 240 -10.69 5.30 -9.42
N PRO A 241 -11.16 6.19 -10.32
CA PRO A 241 -12.58 6.33 -10.63
C PRO A 241 -13.30 5.06 -11.12
N VAL A 242 -12.66 4.28 -11.99
CA VAL A 242 -13.34 3.17 -12.71
C VAL A 242 -13.45 1.89 -11.90
N TYR A 243 -12.45 1.59 -11.06
CA TYR A 243 -12.37 0.33 -10.28
C TYR A 243 -12.15 0.56 -8.78
N GLY A 244 -12.18 1.80 -8.32
CA GLY A 244 -11.92 2.19 -6.93
C GLY A 244 -12.85 1.51 -5.94
N ALA A 245 -14.14 1.47 -6.26
CA ALA A 245 -15.16 0.84 -5.42
C ALA A 245 -14.85 -0.63 -5.08
N THR A 246 -14.31 -1.42 -6.03
CA THR A 246 -14.02 -2.84 -5.81
C THR A 246 -12.84 -3.12 -4.87
N TYR A 247 -12.08 -2.09 -4.47
CA TYR A 247 -11.07 -2.23 -3.41
C TYR A 247 -11.66 -2.15 -1.99
N LEU A 248 -12.90 -1.66 -1.83
CA LEU A 248 -13.53 -1.54 -0.52
C LEU A 248 -13.86 -2.91 0.11
N ASP A 249 -14.13 -3.93 -0.72
CA ASP A 249 -14.36 -5.31 -0.27
C ASP A 249 -13.09 -6.00 0.28
N ALA A 250 -11.97 -5.30 0.39
CA ALA A 250 -10.72 -5.85 0.93
C ALA A 250 -10.92 -6.37 2.38
N PRO A 251 -10.52 -7.63 2.67
CA PRO A 251 -10.74 -8.22 4.00
C PRO A 251 -9.85 -7.59 5.07
N THR A 252 -8.72 -7.02 4.70
CA THR A 252 -7.79 -6.29 5.58
C THR A 252 -8.33 -4.92 5.97
N SER A 253 -7.90 -4.43 7.13
CA SER A 253 -8.03 -3.02 7.52
C SER A 253 -7.42 -2.07 6.49
N TYR A 254 -8.02 -0.89 6.32
CA TYR A 254 -7.53 0.13 5.38
C TYR A 254 -7.95 1.54 5.77
N ILE A 255 -7.21 2.52 5.24
CA ILE A 255 -7.70 3.88 5.02
C ILE A 255 -7.81 4.06 3.49
N MET A 256 -9.02 4.30 2.99
CA MET A 256 -9.27 4.58 1.57
C MET A 256 -10.07 5.87 1.41
N GLY A 257 -9.99 6.51 0.24
CA GLY A 257 -10.81 7.69 -0.05
C GLY A 257 -11.50 7.64 -1.41
N ILE A 258 -12.75 8.09 -1.48
CA ILE A 258 -13.56 8.20 -2.71
C ILE A 258 -13.87 9.66 -3.01
N ASN A 259 -13.62 10.06 -4.27
CA ASN A 259 -14.11 11.32 -4.81
C ASN A 259 -15.48 11.13 -5.49
N THR A 260 -16.51 11.70 -4.88
CA THR A 260 -17.91 11.58 -5.28
C THR A 260 -18.32 12.40 -6.51
N GLN A 261 -17.42 13.23 -7.08
CA GLN A 261 -17.64 13.87 -8.38
C GLN A 261 -17.33 12.94 -9.57
N VAL A 262 -16.62 11.84 -9.33
CA VAL A 262 -16.01 10.99 -10.38
C VAL A 262 -16.20 9.49 -10.16
N THR A 263 -16.52 9.08 -8.94
CA THR A 263 -16.86 7.71 -8.55
C THR A 263 -18.21 7.73 -7.81
N GLU A 264 -19.17 6.93 -8.26
CA GLU A 264 -20.40 6.72 -7.49
C GLU A 264 -20.11 5.88 -6.24
N LEU A 265 -20.82 6.13 -5.14
CA LEU A 265 -20.71 5.33 -3.92
C LEU A 265 -21.50 4.03 -4.09
N PRO A 266 -20.97 2.86 -3.67
CA PRO A 266 -21.72 1.60 -3.67
C PRO A 266 -23.01 1.66 -2.84
N ASP A 267 -24.04 0.94 -3.29
CA ASP A 267 -25.35 0.81 -2.60
C ASP A 267 -25.23 0.26 -1.16
N SER A 268 -24.14 -0.44 -0.85
CA SER A 268 -23.87 -1.02 0.46
C SER A 268 -22.42 -0.76 0.89
N LEU A 269 -22.25 -0.21 2.08
CA LEU A 269 -20.96 0.01 2.75
C LEU A 269 -20.85 -0.79 4.05
N ASN A 270 -21.65 -1.86 4.21
CA ASN A 270 -21.80 -2.59 5.47
C ASN A 270 -20.51 -3.24 6.01
N HIS A 271 -19.47 -3.37 5.17
CA HIS A 271 -18.14 -3.86 5.56
C HIS A 271 -17.18 -2.75 6.07
N VAL A 272 -17.55 -1.47 5.88
CA VAL A 272 -16.76 -0.27 6.22
C VAL A 272 -17.18 0.25 7.59
N GLN A 273 -16.43 -0.05 8.66
CA GLN A 273 -16.86 0.31 10.01
C GLN A 273 -16.68 1.80 10.37
N CYS A 274 -15.96 2.59 9.57
CA CYS A 274 -15.78 4.04 9.77
C CYS A 274 -15.94 4.80 8.46
N ARG A 275 -16.87 5.77 8.41
CA ARG A 275 -17.26 6.51 7.20
C ARG A 275 -17.22 8.01 7.46
N ILE A 276 -16.29 8.72 6.81
CA ILE A 276 -15.95 10.13 7.07
C ILE A 276 -16.46 10.99 5.90
N TYR A 277 -17.53 11.76 6.11
CA TYR A 277 -18.14 12.61 5.09
C TYR A 277 -17.62 14.05 5.22
N CYS A 278 -16.52 14.37 4.51
CA CYS A 278 -15.76 15.62 4.64
C CYS A 278 -16.49 16.88 4.15
N ASP A 279 -17.54 16.72 3.35
CA ASP A 279 -18.39 17.83 2.86
C ASP A 279 -19.67 18.01 3.69
N GLU A 280 -20.00 17.04 4.55
CA GLU A 280 -21.14 17.11 5.49
C GLU A 280 -20.70 17.43 6.93
N SER A 281 -19.39 17.46 7.20
CA SER A 281 -18.81 17.58 8.55
C SER A 281 -19.29 16.47 9.51
N ARG A 282 -19.35 15.22 9.01
CA ARG A 282 -20.00 14.09 9.70
C ARG A 282 -19.14 12.83 9.66
N VAL A 283 -18.99 12.14 10.79
CA VAL A 283 -18.42 10.78 10.85
C VAL A 283 -19.48 9.78 11.34
N VAL A 284 -19.48 8.58 10.74
CA VAL A 284 -20.28 7.45 11.20
C VAL A 284 -19.35 6.30 11.56
N CYS A 285 -19.61 5.68 12.70
CA CYS A 285 -19.02 4.39 13.04
C CYS A 285 -20.14 3.37 13.26
N ASP A 286 -20.09 2.28 12.51
CA ASP A 286 -21.10 1.20 12.52
C ASP A 286 -20.69 0.04 13.46
N ALA A 287 -19.80 0.29 14.42
CA ALA A 287 -19.29 -0.71 15.34
C ALA A 287 -19.98 -0.62 16.72
N ASP A 288 -20.99 -1.48 16.94
CA ASP A 288 -21.78 -1.64 18.19
C ASP A 288 -20.95 -1.80 19.49
N SER A 289 -19.64 -1.96 19.40
CA SER A 289 -18.74 -2.20 20.54
C SER A 289 -17.46 -1.36 20.51
N LEU A 290 -17.46 -0.19 19.84
CA LEU A 290 -16.37 0.79 19.96
C LEU A 290 -16.37 1.44 21.34
N ALA A 291 -15.50 0.97 22.24
CA ALA A 291 -15.22 1.64 23.51
C ALA A 291 -14.34 2.87 23.25
N LEU A 292 -14.94 4.07 23.17
CA LEU A 292 -14.20 5.33 23.04
C LEU A 292 -13.34 5.58 24.29
N PRO A 293 -12.00 5.69 24.18
CA PRO A 293 -11.14 5.90 25.33
C PRO A 293 -11.29 7.33 25.89
N LEU A 294 -11.45 7.44 27.21
CA LEU A 294 -11.82 8.71 27.86
C LEU A 294 -10.81 9.84 27.64
N PHE A 295 -9.53 9.54 27.35
CA PHE A 295 -8.50 10.54 27.07
C PHE A 295 -8.82 11.44 25.86
N LEU A 296 -9.69 11.01 24.95
CA LEU A 296 -10.15 11.83 23.82
C LEU A 296 -10.87 13.10 24.31
N ASN A 297 -11.54 13.05 25.47
CA ASN A 297 -12.16 14.23 26.07
C ASN A 297 -11.12 15.26 26.54
N ASP A 298 -9.93 14.82 26.93
CA ASP A 298 -8.84 15.70 27.35
C ASP A 298 -8.11 16.28 26.13
N ILE A 299 -7.85 15.44 25.11
CA ILE A 299 -7.40 15.91 23.79
C ILE A 299 -8.36 16.99 23.25
N LYS A 300 -9.69 16.77 23.31
CA LYS A 300 -10.68 17.75 22.86
C LYS A 300 -10.54 19.10 23.56
N LYS A 301 -10.39 19.12 24.89
CA LYS A 301 -10.20 20.35 25.68
C LYS A 301 -8.93 21.07 25.26
N ASP A 302 -7.83 20.34 25.09
CA ASP A 302 -6.54 20.91 24.72
C ASP A 302 -6.48 21.39 23.26
N ILE A 303 -7.16 20.71 22.31
CA ILE A 303 -7.36 21.24 20.94
C ILE A 303 -8.11 22.59 21.00
N ILE A 304 -9.24 22.64 21.71
CA ILE A 304 -10.06 23.86 21.84
C ILE A 304 -9.23 24.99 22.46
N ARG A 305 -8.41 24.68 23.46
CA ARG A 305 -7.47 25.64 24.08
C ARG A 305 -6.42 26.14 23.09
N ILE A 306 -5.72 25.24 22.39
CA ILE A 306 -4.68 25.59 21.40
C ILE A 306 -5.28 26.45 20.26
N MET A 307 -6.52 26.17 19.85
CA MET A 307 -7.26 27.01 18.91
C MET A 307 -7.56 28.39 19.51
N ALA A 308 -8.11 28.48 20.72
CA ALA A 308 -8.43 29.73 21.39
C ALA A 308 -7.19 30.62 21.62
N ASP A 309 -6.10 30.06 22.15
CA ASP A 309 -4.82 30.74 22.34
C ASP A 309 -4.25 31.23 20.99
N SER A 310 -4.39 30.43 19.92
CA SER A 310 -3.98 30.82 18.56
C SER A 310 -4.84 31.91 17.94
N HIS A 311 -6.13 32.01 18.28
CA HIS A 311 -7.01 33.09 17.82
C HIS A 311 -6.78 34.38 18.60
N ALA A 312 -6.54 34.29 19.92
CA ALA A 312 -6.24 35.44 20.77
C ALA A 312 -4.95 36.19 20.36
N LEU A 313 -4.02 35.50 19.70
CA LEU A 313 -2.79 36.10 19.16
C LEU A 313 -2.93 36.72 17.75
N HIS A 314 -4.02 36.48 17.00
CA HIS A 314 -4.09 36.77 15.57
C HIS A 314 -5.40 37.43 15.10
N GLU A 315 -5.39 38.77 15.03
CA GLU A 315 -6.31 39.57 14.20
C GLU A 315 -5.91 39.61 12.70
N ARG A 316 -4.94 38.78 12.28
CA ARG A 316 -4.33 38.81 10.95
C ARG A 316 -4.39 37.45 10.26
N THR A 317 -4.31 37.44 8.93
CA THR A 317 -4.17 36.23 8.12
C THR A 317 -3.02 35.37 8.65
N THR A 318 -3.27 34.08 8.90
CA THR A 318 -2.23 33.14 9.35
C THR A 318 -1.10 33.03 8.33
N THR A 319 0.12 32.82 8.81
CA THR A 319 1.25 32.49 7.94
C THR A 319 1.52 30.99 7.97
N TYR A 320 2.23 30.49 6.95
CA TYR A 320 2.69 29.11 6.89
C TYR A 320 3.51 28.68 8.12
N LEU A 321 4.25 29.60 8.76
CA LEU A 321 4.95 29.31 10.01
C LEU A 321 3.98 29.08 11.18
N ASP A 322 2.86 29.80 11.24
CA ASP A 322 1.85 29.66 12.29
C ASP A 322 1.03 28.38 12.13
N ASP A 323 0.80 27.94 10.89
CA ASP A 323 0.16 26.67 10.61
C ASP A 323 1.11 25.48 10.85
N LEU A 324 2.42 25.60 10.57
CA LEU A 324 3.40 24.60 11.00
C LEU A 324 3.53 24.50 12.53
N LYS A 325 3.52 25.64 13.25
CA LYS A 325 3.47 25.66 14.72
C LYS A 325 2.20 24.99 15.26
N PHE A 326 1.04 25.30 14.69
CA PHE A 326 -0.24 24.68 15.07
C PHE A 326 -0.22 23.17 14.81
N ASN A 327 0.17 22.74 13.61
CA ASN A 327 0.33 21.32 13.26
C ASN A 327 1.25 20.59 14.24
N ARG A 328 2.38 21.22 14.61
CA ARG A 328 3.31 20.69 15.60
C ARG A 328 2.67 20.61 16.99
N ALA A 329 2.00 21.65 17.47
CA ALA A 329 1.34 21.66 18.79
C ALA A 329 0.29 20.54 18.93
N ILE A 330 -0.58 20.38 17.93
CA ILE A 330 -1.58 19.29 17.90
C ILE A 330 -0.88 17.92 17.87
N ARG A 331 0.15 17.72 17.04
CA ARG A 331 0.87 16.44 17.01
C ARG A 331 1.59 16.12 18.33
N MET A 332 2.18 17.11 18.98
CA MET A 332 2.80 16.92 20.30
C MET A 332 1.78 16.57 21.39
N LEU A 333 0.56 17.10 21.32
CA LEU A 333 -0.55 16.71 22.22
C LEU A 333 -0.91 15.22 22.05
N PHE A 334 -1.08 14.75 20.81
CA PHE A 334 -1.41 13.35 20.54
C PHE A 334 -0.27 12.39 20.95
N ILE A 335 0.98 12.70 20.58
CA ILE A 335 2.18 11.92 20.98
C ILE A 335 2.26 11.80 22.51
N LYS A 336 2.10 12.91 23.24
CA LYS A 336 2.10 12.90 24.72
C LYS A 336 0.95 12.07 25.29
N THR A 337 -0.24 12.12 24.68
CA THR A 337 -1.40 11.38 25.17
C THR A 337 -1.23 9.87 24.93
N ILE A 338 -0.72 9.44 23.77
CA ILE A 338 -0.37 8.04 23.51
C ILE A 338 0.71 7.55 24.50
N ARG A 339 1.79 8.31 24.70
CA ARG A 339 2.83 8.00 25.71
C ARG A 339 2.25 7.83 27.11
N ARG A 340 1.31 8.71 27.51
CA ARG A 340 0.73 8.74 28.86
C ARG A 340 -0.35 7.69 29.12
N HIS A 341 -1.20 7.39 28.14
CA HIS A 341 -2.41 6.56 28.34
C HIS A 341 -2.35 5.17 27.70
N ILE A 342 -1.34 4.90 26.87
CA ILE A 342 -1.16 3.60 26.20
C ILE A 342 0.26 3.08 26.44
N LEU A 343 1.30 3.88 26.16
CA LEU A 343 2.69 3.41 26.23
C LEU A 343 3.35 3.63 27.60
N ALA A 344 2.58 3.93 28.64
CA ALA A 344 3.11 4.18 29.97
C ALA A 344 3.72 2.90 30.57
N ASN A 345 5.06 2.88 30.71
CA ASN A 345 5.83 1.73 31.20
C ASN A 345 5.70 0.43 30.37
N TYR A 346 5.29 0.50 29.10
CA TYR A 346 5.03 -0.68 28.26
C TYR A 346 6.20 -1.68 28.21
N GLU A 347 7.44 -1.16 28.26
CA GLU A 347 8.69 -1.93 28.27
C GLU A 347 8.76 -2.99 29.38
N ARG A 348 8.15 -2.72 30.54
CA ARG A 348 8.16 -3.64 31.70
C ARG A 348 7.40 -4.94 31.45
N TYR A 349 6.51 -4.94 30.46
CA TYR A 349 5.68 -6.07 30.07
C TYR A 349 6.25 -6.79 28.83
N ILE A 350 7.44 -6.41 28.35
CA ILE A 350 8.16 -7.12 27.29
C ILE A 350 9.03 -8.20 27.94
N VAL A 351 8.55 -9.45 27.91
CA VAL A 351 9.15 -10.59 28.64
C VAL A 351 9.88 -11.53 27.67
N ASP A 352 11.08 -12.00 28.05
CA ASP A 352 11.81 -13.05 27.33
C ASP A 352 11.13 -14.41 27.54
N VAL A 353 10.72 -15.09 26.45
CA VAL A 353 9.97 -16.36 26.51
C VAL A 353 10.93 -17.54 26.72
N PRO A 354 10.87 -18.28 27.85
CA PRO A 354 11.90 -19.26 28.21
C PRO A 354 11.84 -20.59 27.45
N GLU A 355 10.71 -20.92 26.81
CA GLU A 355 10.51 -22.19 26.09
C GLU A 355 10.83 -22.12 24.59
N GLN A 356 11.25 -20.96 24.08
CA GLN A 356 11.66 -20.76 22.68
C GLN A 356 13.12 -20.30 22.60
N SER A 357 13.84 -20.75 21.56
CA SER A 357 15.30 -20.63 21.47
C SER A 357 15.81 -19.18 21.51
N GLU A 358 16.58 -18.86 22.56
CA GLU A 358 17.38 -17.64 22.77
C GLU A 358 16.78 -16.29 22.30
N GLY A 359 15.87 -15.76 23.11
CA GLY A 359 15.59 -14.31 23.13
C GLY A 359 14.54 -13.83 22.13
N VAL A 360 13.48 -14.63 21.96
CA VAL A 360 12.16 -14.14 21.52
C VAL A 360 11.52 -13.41 22.69
N ARG A 361 11.14 -12.15 22.47
CA ARG A 361 10.42 -11.32 23.45
C ARG A 361 8.97 -11.19 23.06
N GLN A 362 8.07 -11.30 24.02
CA GLN A 362 6.63 -11.16 23.82
C GLN A 362 6.06 -10.15 24.83
N PHE A 363 5.03 -9.42 24.42
CA PHE A 363 4.29 -8.52 25.31
C PHE A 363 3.30 -9.32 26.17
N ASP A 364 3.42 -9.22 27.49
CA ASP A 364 2.47 -9.77 28.45
C ASP A 364 1.22 -8.88 28.54
N VAL A 365 0.28 -9.13 27.63
CA VAL A 365 -1.04 -8.51 27.57
C VAL A 365 -1.80 -8.65 28.90
N VAL A 366 -1.61 -9.74 29.65
CA VAL A 366 -2.38 -10.01 30.87
C VAL A 366 -1.88 -9.13 32.02
N SER A 367 -0.58 -9.15 32.28
CA SER A 367 0.04 -8.31 33.32
C SER A 367 -0.05 -6.82 32.99
N TYR A 368 0.00 -6.44 31.71
CA TYR A 368 -0.28 -5.06 31.32
C TYR A 368 -1.73 -4.68 31.62
N LEU A 369 -2.73 -5.47 31.18
CA LEU A 369 -4.15 -5.13 31.38
C LEU A 369 -4.58 -5.16 32.85
N SER A 370 -3.94 -5.94 33.73
CA SER A 370 -4.22 -5.89 35.18
C SER A 370 -3.85 -4.54 35.78
N ASP A 371 -2.73 -3.96 35.37
CA ASP A 371 -2.21 -2.71 35.92
C ASP A 371 -2.94 -1.46 35.37
N GLN A 372 -3.65 -1.61 34.25
CA GLN A 372 -4.38 -0.50 33.62
C GLN A 372 -5.71 -0.16 34.33
N PRO A 373 -6.13 1.12 34.33
CA PRO A 373 -7.41 1.54 34.91
C PRO A 373 -8.60 0.83 34.24
N GLU A 374 -9.60 0.46 35.04
CA GLU A 374 -10.76 -0.33 34.57
C GLU A 374 -11.46 0.28 33.35
N PHE A 375 -11.65 1.61 33.33
CA PHE A 375 -12.27 2.32 32.20
C PHE A 375 -11.43 2.31 30.91
N MET A 376 -10.14 1.98 30.98
CA MET A 376 -9.28 1.81 29.80
C MET A 376 -9.29 0.36 29.28
N ARG A 377 -9.57 -0.64 30.13
CA ARG A 377 -9.39 -2.06 29.78
C ARG A 377 -10.22 -2.52 28.58
N SER A 378 -11.43 -1.98 28.40
CA SER A 378 -12.32 -2.30 27.27
C SER A 378 -11.87 -1.72 25.92
N PHE A 379 -11.11 -0.62 25.96
CA PHE A 379 -10.41 -0.08 24.79
C PHE A 379 -9.11 -0.85 24.56
N LEU A 380 -8.29 -0.97 25.61
CA LEU A 380 -6.94 -1.54 25.53
C LEU A 380 -6.95 -3.02 25.14
N SER A 381 -7.89 -3.84 25.60
CA SER A 381 -7.96 -5.26 25.21
C SER A 381 -8.05 -5.44 23.70
N LYS A 382 -8.83 -4.60 23.01
CA LYS A 382 -8.94 -4.59 21.54
C LYS A 382 -7.75 -3.92 20.87
N PHE A 383 -7.29 -2.79 21.42
CA PHE A 383 -6.15 -2.07 20.86
C PHE A 383 -4.85 -2.90 20.86
N LEU A 384 -4.62 -3.74 21.88
CA LEU A 384 -3.44 -4.61 21.96
C LEU A 384 -3.45 -5.77 20.94
N GLU A 385 -4.62 -6.09 20.36
CA GLU A 385 -4.76 -7.07 19.28
C GLU A 385 -4.40 -6.49 17.89
N THR A 386 -4.16 -5.18 17.79
CA THR A 386 -3.91 -4.48 16.51
C THR A 386 -2.50 -4.67 15.96
N GLN A 387 -2.38 -4.66 14.63
CA GLN A 387 -1.10 -4.63 13.93
C GLN A 387 -0.33 -3.32 14.18
N LEU A 388 -1.04 -2.20 14.41
CA LEU A 388 -0.51 -0.94 14.96
C LEU A 388 0.33 -1.16 16.23
N PHE A 389 -0.22 -1.89 17.21
CA PHE A 389 0.47 -2.13 18.47
C PHE A 389 1.55 -3.21 18.34
N ALA A 390 1.24 -4.33 17.69
CA ALA A 390 2.20 -5.42 17.51
C ALA A 390 3.48 -4.98 16.79
N SER A 391 3.35 -4.22 15.68
CA SER A 391 4.51 -3.69 14.95
C SER A 391 5.34 -2.70 15.76
N PHE A 392 4.69 -1.87 16.60
CA PHE A 392 5.37 -0.98 17.53
C PHE A 392 6.15 -1.75 18.60
N VAL A 393 5.58 -2.83 19.16
CA VAL A 393 6.29 -3.70 20.12
C VAL A 393 7.49 -4.37 19.45
N ASP A 394 7.33 -4.95 18.26
CA ASP A 394 8.42 -5.63 17.54
C ASP A 394 9.58 -4.67 17.25
N GLU A 395 9.31 -3.49 16.69
CA GLU A 395 10.34 -2.48 16.41
C GLU A 395 11.10 -2.07 17.68
N ASN A 396 10.40 -1.83 18.79
CA ASN A 396 11.04 -1.35 20.02
C ASN A 396 11.69 -2.47 20.83
N ALA A 397 11.23 -3.72 20.75
CA ALA A 397 11.91 -4.87 21.35
C ALA A 397 13.32 -5.06 20.76
N GLU A 398 13.49 -4.84 19.44
CA GLU A 398 14.81 -4.81 18.81
C GLU A 398 15.67 -3.63 19.28
N ARG A 399 15.08 -2.44 19.47
CA ARG A 399 15.79 -1.26 20.00
C ARG A 399 16.28 -1.46 21.43
N ILE A 400 15.42 -1.99 22.31
CA ILE A 400 15.75 -2.29 23.70
C ILE A 400 16.88 -3.33 23.76
N LYS A 401 16.84 -4.36 22.90
CA LYS A 401 17.92 -5.35 22.74
C LYS A 401 19.25 -4.74 22.29
N GLN A 402 19.22 -3.61 21.61
CA GLN A 402 20.41 -2.84 21.19
C GLN A 402 20.77 -1.69 22.16
N SER A 403 19.97 -1.44 23.20
CA SER A 403 20.06 -0.28 24.08
C SER A 403 19.94 1.08 23.35
N TRP A 404 19.06 1.14 22.33
CA TRP A 404 18.85 2.31 21.47
C TRP A 404 17.58 3.08 21.87
N LEU A 405 17.73 4.04 22.79
CA LEU A 405 16.67 5.01 23.15
C LEU A 405 15.97 5.56 21.90
N SER A 406 14.64 5.54 21.92
CA SER A 406 13.80 6.31 21.01
C SER A 406 13.80 7.77 21.42
N ILE A 407 13.66 8.66 20.44
CA ILE A 407 13.34 10.07 20.73
C ILE A 407 12.02 10.20 21.49
N PHE A 408 11.09 9.26 21.30
CA PHE A 408 9.81 9.20 22.01
C PHE A 408 9.89 8.61 23.43
N ASP A 409 11.07 8.09 23.83
CA ASP A 409 11.33 7.60 25.18
C ASP A 409 11.76 8.74 26.13
N MET A 410 12.20 9.88 25.58
CA MET A 410 12.50 11.14 26.30
C MET A 410 11.31 11.63 27.13
N GLU A 411 11.57 12.37 28.21
CA GLU A 411 10.49 12.92 29.02
C GLU A 411 9.69 14.02 28.28
N PRO A 412 8.40 14.23 28.61
CA PRO A 412 7.52 15.17 27.90
C PRO A 412 8.07 16.58 27.76
N GLU A 413 8.87 17.04 28.72
CA GLU A 413 9.55 18.33 28.75
C GLU A 413 10.70 18.37 27.73
N GLU A 414 11.63 17.41 27.79
CA GLU A 414 12.75 17.25 26.87
C GLU A 414 12.27 17.11 25.42
N LEU A 415 11.23 16.29 25.22
CA LEU A 415 10.56 16.10 23.93
C LEU A 415 9.97 17.42 23.41
N SER A 416 9.41 18.26 24.30
CA SER A 416 8.87 19.57 23.94
C SER A 416 9.95 20.57 23.57
N GLU A 417 11.11 20.53 24.24
CA GLU A 417 12.27 21.36 23.91
C GLU A 417 12.93 20.91 22.60
N HIS A 418 13.12 19.60 22.39
CA HIS A 418 13.75 19.04 21.20
C HIS A 418 13.08 19.51 19.90
N PHE A 419 11.75 19.48 19.88
CA PHE A 419 10.92 19.92 18.75
C PHE A 419 10.52 21.41 18.81
N SER A 420 11.02 22.21 19.77
CA SER A 420 10.50 23.55 20.14
C SER A 420 10.23 24.52 18.98
N ASP A 421 9.19 25.34 19.14
CA ASP A 421 8.79 26.34 18.13
C ASP A 421 9.91 27.34 17.84
N LYS A 422 10.73 27.69 18.84
CA LYS A 422 11.93 28.49 18.66
C LYS A 422 12.88 27.89 17.62
N ALA A 423 13.10 26.58 17.63
CA ALA A 423 13.97 25.93 16.64
C ALA A 423 13.37 25.93 15.22
N LEU A 424 12.04 26.07 15.09
CA LEU A 424 11.34 26.27 13.82
C LEU A 424 11.44 27.74 13.37
N GLU A 425 11.24 28.70 14.28
CA GLU A 425 11.44 30.13 14.04
C GLU A 425 12.88 30.44 13.62
N ASP A 426 13.88 29.93 14.36
CA ASP A 426 15.31 30.04 14.03
C ASP A 426 15.60 29.47 12.63
N ALA A 427 14.92 28.40 12.21
CA ALA A 427 15.06 27.82 10.88
C ALA A 427 14.45 28.68 9.77
N PHE A 428 13.36 29.42 10.05
CA PHE A 428 12.74 30.38 9.12
C PHE A 428 13.48 31.72 9.05
N GLN A 429 13.98 32.22 10.18
CA GLN A 429 14.81 33.43 10.24
C GLN A 429 16.14 33.22 9.49
N ASN A 430 16.79 32.08 9.74
CA ASN A 430 18.03 31.68 9.07
C ASN A 430 17.76 30.87 7.78
N ALA A 431 16.62 31.08 7.11
CA ALA A 431 16.27 30.37 5.89
C ALA A 431 17.25 30.72 4.75
N GLN A 432 17.77 29.71 4.06
CA GLN A 432 18.68 29.91 2.93
C GLN A 432 17.92 30.63 1.80
N ARG A 433 18.29 31.88 1.51
CA ARG A 433 17.71 32.67 0.40
C ARG A 433 18.28 32.16 -0.93
N ILE A 434 17.40 31.87 -1.88
CA ILE A 434 17.74 31.68 -3.30
C ILE A 434 16.78 32.52 -4.15
N HIS A 435 17.24 33.09 -5.26
CA HIS A 435 16.33 33.64 -6.26
C HIS A 435 16.06 32.56 -7.32
N LEU A 436 14.79 32.34 -7.68
CA LEU A 436 14.42 31.27 -8.60
C LEU A 436 15.11 31.42 -9.97
N MET A 437 15.35 32.66 -10.41
CA MET A 437 16.04 32.94 -11.67
C MET A 437 17.53 32.57 -11.67
N ASP A 438 18.17 32.41 -10.51
CA ASP A 438 19.58 31.99 -10.42
C ASP A 438 19.74 30.48 -10.74
N LEU A 439 18.65 29.71 -10.62
CA LEU A 439 18.61 28.29 -10.95
C LEU A 439 18.36 28.00 -12.45
N ARG A 440 18.26 29.05 -13.29
CA ARG A 440 18.20 28.87 -14.75
C ARG A 440 19.57 28.39 -15.24
N GLN A 441 19.62 27.14 -15.71
CA GLN A 441 20.78 26.60 -16.41
C GLN A 441 20.40 26.30 -17.85
N GLU A 442 21.33 26.57 -18.76
CA GLU A 442 21.22 26.21 -20.16
C GLU A 442 21.86 24.83 -20.37
N HIS A 443 21.20 23.97 -21.14
CA HIS A 443 21.61 22.59 -21.54
C HIS A 443 21.39 21.47 -20.46
N PRO A 444 21.33 20.16 -20.84
CA PRO A 444 20.04 19.60 -21.28
C PRO A 444 19.72 18.14 -20.86
N ASP A 445 19.90 17.72 -19.60
CA ASP A 445 19.58 16.32 -19.18
C ASP A 445 18.09 16.07 -18.82
N ILE A 446 17.21 17.04 -19.09
CA ILE A 446 15.76 16.92 -18.86
C ILE A 446 15.08 16.46 -20.15
N GLU A 447 14.50 15.25 -20.14
CA GLU A 447 13.84 14.67 -21.31
C GLU A 447 12.49 15.37 -21.59
N VAL A 448 12.53 16.44 -22.40
CA VAL A 448 11.33 17.20 -22.77
C VAL A 448 10.56 16.49 -23.89
N LYS A 449 9.69 15.55 -23.49
CA LYS A 449 8.68 14.97 -24.38
C LYS A 449 7.52 15.95 -24.56
N THR A 450 7.23 16.28 -25.82
CA THR A 450 6.09 17.07 -26.27
C THR A 450 5.33 16.29 -27.33
N VAL A 451 4.01 16.17 -27.17
CA VAL A 451 3.15 15.64 -28.23
C VAL A 451 2.99 16.74 -29.30
N PRO A 452 3.14 16.45 -30.60
CA PRO A 452 3.05 17.46 -31.64
C PRO A 452 1.60 17.92 -31.83
N ALA A 453 1.22 19.00 -31.14
CA ALA A 453 0.05 19.79 -31.49
C ALA A 453 0.19 20.39 -32.90
N SER A 454 -0.93 20.66 -33.58
CA SER A 454 -0.96 21.33 -34.88
C SER A 454 -0.16 22.65 -34.86
N PRO A 455 0.50 23.02 -35.98
CA PRO A 455 1.72 23.81 -35.95
C PRO A 455 1.60 25.20 -35.32
N MET A 456 2.07 25.32 -34.07
CA MET A 456 2.31 26.59 -33.41
C MET A 456 3.36 27.42 -34.17
N LYS A 457 2.94 28.51 -34.84
CA LYS A 457 3.74 29.73 -35.09
C LYS A 457 2.93 30.82 -35.79
N LEU A 458 2.69 31.94 -35.08
CA LEU A 458 3.28 33.21 -35.52
C LEU A 458 3.40 34.26 -34.40
N ARG A 459 4.57 34.93 -34.35
CA ARG A 459 4.87 36.24 -33.75
C ARG A 459 4.15 36.64 -32.44
N ARG A 460 4.96 36.74 -31.36
CA ARG A 460 5.63 38.01 -31.02
C ARG A 460 7.11 37.76 -30.69
N ARG A 461 8.03 38.16 -31.57
CA ARG A 461 9.46 38.37 -31.23
C ARG A 461 9.64 39.88 -31.07
N MET A 462 10.09 40.35 -29.90
CA MET A 462 10.78 41.64 -29.84
C MET A 462 12.23 41.46 -30.30
N PRO A 463 12.88 42.47 -30.91
CA PRO A 463 14.32 42.44 -31.17
C PRO A 463 15.11 42.42 -29.85
N ALA A 464 16.28 41.78 -29.85
CA ALA A 464 17.18 41.83 -28.70
C ALA A 464 17.84 43.22 -28.61
N LEU A 465 17.74 43.87 -27.45
CA LEU A 465 18.52 45.07 -27.13
C LEU A 465 19.88 44.66 -26.54
N SER A 466 20.89 44.62 -27.41
CA SER A 466 22.30 44.54 -27.02
C SER A 466 23.14 45.45 -27.91
N ALA A 467 24.20 46.03 -27.35
CA ALA A 467 25.18 46.87 -28.03
C ALA A 467 24.67 48.20 -28.64
N ILE A 468 24.36 49.19 -27.78
CA ILE A 468 24.80 50.57 -28.04
C ILE A 468 25.61 51.06 -26.83
N SER A 469 26.92 51.21 -27.04
CA SER A 469 27.77 52.09 -26.25
C SER A 469 28.65 52.87 -27.24
N ASN A 470 28.78 54.17 -27.01
CA ASN A 470 29.68 55.09 -27.71
C ASN A 470 29.63 55.14 -29.24
N ARG A 471 28.91 56.16 -29.77
CA ARG A 471 29.55 57.25 -30.56
C ARG A 471 28.63 58.47 -30.66
N LEU A 472 29.20 59.65 -30.50
CA LEU A 472 28.53 60.92 -30.82
C LEU A 472 28.69 61.23 -32.32
N SER A 473 27.67 61.83 -32.94
CA SER A 473 27.85 63.01 -33.80
C SER A 473 26.51 63.63 -34.24
N PHE A 474 26.58 64.89 -34.63
CA PHE A 474 25.47 65.77 -35.02
C PHE A 474 24.79 65.38 -36.35
N ALA A 475 23.48 65.60 -36.47
CA ALA A 475 22.89 66.35 -37.61
C ALA A 475 21.43 66.80 -37.38
N THR A 476 21.18 68.08 -37.67
CA THR A 476 19.94 68.86 -37.54
C THR A 476 18.78 68.51 -38.50
N LYS A 477 17.59 69.12 -38.26
CA LYS A 477 16.44 69.36 -39.18
C LYS A 477 15.47 68.17 -39.41
N SER A 478 14.20 68.35 -39.81
CA SER A 478 13.24 69.48 -39.71
C SER A 478 11.89 69.05 -40.33
N SER A 479 10.76 69.59 -39.85
CA SER A 479 9.45 69.67 -40.56
C SER A 479 8.70 68.35 -40.84
N LYS A 480 7.38 68.32 -41.14
CA LYS A 480 6.24 69.22 -40.84
C LYS A 480 4.92 68.44 -40.96
N SER A 481 3.89 68.94 -40.27
CA SER A 481 2.44 68.77 -40.47
C SER A 481 1.91 68.09 -41.76
N LYS A 482 0.83 67.30 -41.63
CA LYS A 482 -0.54 67.77 -42.00
C LYS A 482 -1.66 66.87 -41.45
N SER A 483 -2.83 67.47 -41.25
CA SER A 483 -4.11 66.81 -40.96
C SER A 483 -4.90 66.54 -42.26
N ILE A 484 -5.87 65.63 -42.17
CA ILE A 484 -7.10 65.67 -42.98
C ILE A 484 -8.26 65.34 -42.02
N ASP A 485 -9.16 66.29 -41.85
CA ASP A 485 -10.47 66.08 -41.22
C ASP A 485 -11.48 65.60 -42.27
N TYR A 486 -12.49 64.84 -41.85
CA TYR A 486 -13.80 64.85 -42.50
C TYR A 486 -14.91 64.68 -41.45
N GLN A 487 -16.01 65.39 -41.64
CA GLN A 487 -17.08 65.58 -40.65
C GLN A 487 -18.44 65.34 -41.31
N ASN A 488 -19.45 64.96 -40.50
CA ASN A 488 -20.90 65.15 -40.73
C ASN A 488 -21.56 64.29 -41.84
N SER A 489 -22.86 63.95 -41.82
CA SER A 489 -23.91 63.97 -40.76
C SER A 489 -25.24 63.35 -41.28
N ILE A 490 -26.32 63.41 -40.49
CA ILE A 490 -27.77 63.24 -40.83
C ILE A 490 -28.27 61.76 -40.88
N VAL A 491 -29.31 61.24 -40.16
CA VAL A 491 -30.60 61.71 -39.54
C VAL A 491 -31.80 61.56 -40.51
N ASN A 492 -33.02 61.09 -40.16
CA ASN A 492 -33.67 60.79 -38.87
C ASN A 492 -34.03 59.26 -38.72
N SER A 493 -35.16 58.69 -38.25
CA SER A 493 -36.50 59.16 -37.82
C SER A 493 -37.18 58.18 -36.83
N ILE A 494 -38.13 58.68 -36.00
CA ILE A 494 -38.97 58.01 -34.98
C ILE A 494 -40.35 58.75 -34.98
N PRO A 495 -41.54 58.11 -34.91
CA PRO A 495 -42.40 58.12 -33.69
C PRO A 495 -43.46 56.92 -33.61
N PRO A 496 -44.48 56.88 -32.70
CA PRO A 496 -44.29 56.46 -31.30
C PRO A 496 -45.45 55.62 -30.64
N LEU A 497 -45.24 55.21 -29.37
CA LEU A 497 -46.18 55.12 -28.22
C LEU A 497 -47.53 54.35 -28.28
N ASN A 498 -47.79 53.46 -27.30
CA ASN A 498 -48.52 53.82 -26.06
C ASN A 498 -48.48 52.73 -24.95
N ASP A 499 -48.96 53.07 -23.74
CA ASP A 499 -48.77 52.35 -22.47
C ASP A 499 -49.72 51.17 -22.15
N THR A 500 -49.29 50.26 -21.27
CA THR A 500 -49.89 50.02 -19.92
C THR A 500 -49.09 48.97 -19.11
N SER A 501 -49.33 48.85 -17.80
CA SER A 501 -48.54 48.00 -16.87
C SER A 501 -49.44 47.29 -15.81
N PRO A 502 -48.92 46.65 -14.73
CA PRO A 502 -49.19 45.26 -14.31
C PRO A 502 -50.33 45.16 -13.23
N PRO A 503 -50.55 44.10 -12.37
CA PRO A 503 -49.71 42.93 -12.03
C PRO A 503 -50.41 41.61 -11.53
N LEU A 504 -49.59 40.69 -10.96
CA LEU A 504 -49.87 39.70 -9.89
C LEU A 504 -50.66 38.38 -10.16
N HIS A 505 -50.46 37.44 -9.22
CA HIS A 505 -51.08 36.09 -9.04
C HIS A 505 -50.74 35.04 -10.13
N ARG A 506 -50.24 33.83 -9.85
CA ARG A 506 -50.51 32.70 -8.89
C ARG A 506 -51.36 31.60 -9.54
N ASN A 507 -51.04 30.36 -9.16
CA ASN A 507 -51.84 29.13 -9.29
C ASN A 507 -52.03 28.57 -10.74
N SER A 508 -52.18 27.25 -10.95
CA SER A 508 -51.91 26.09 -10.07
C SER A 508 -51.98 24.74 -10.81
N VAL A 509 -51.15 23.80 -10.36
CA VAL A 509 -51.46 22.38 -10.06
C VAL A 509 -52.29 21.53 -11.05
N ALA A 510 -51.75 20.35 -11.36
CA ALA A 510 -52.55 19.15 -11.68
C ALA A 510 -51.95 17.90 -10.98
N THR A 511 -52.10 17.81 -9.66
CA THR A 511 -51.94 16.56 -8.88
C THR A 511 -53.27 16.17 -8.24
N VAL A 512 -53.61 14.89 -8.33
CA VAL A 512 -54.84 14.25 -7.80
C VAL A 512 -54.38 12.87 -7.27
N SER A 513 -54.35 12.52 -5.97
CA SER A 513 -55.14 12.87 -4.76
C SER A 513 -56.52 12.16 -4.73
N LEU A 514 -57.14 11.65 -3.65
CA LEU A 514 -56.92 11.52 -2.17
C LEU A 514 -57.46 10.12 -1.73
N GLN A 515 -57.55 9.63 -0.47
CA GLN A 515 -57.37 10.13 0.92
C GLN A 515 -56.45 9.13 1.70
N GLY A 516 -56.44 8.82 3.01
CA GLY A 516 -57.19 9.17 4.24
C GLY A 516 -58.27 8.14 4.67
N ASN A 517 -58.68 7.97 5.95
CA ASN A 517 -58.27 8.56 7.25
C ASN A 517 -58.82 7.71 8.45
N LEU A 518 -58.23 7.81 9.66
CA LEU A 518 -58.90 8.13 10.97
C LEU A 518 -58.12 7.74 12.26
N SER A 519 -57.54 8.75 12.92
CA SER A 519 -57.51 9.08 14.37
C SER A 519 -57.63 8.07 15.55
N LEU A 520 -56.61 8.14 16.45
CA LEU A 520 -56.68 8.41 17.92
C LEU A 520 -56.94 7.31 19.01
N ASN A 521 -55.86 7.01 19.75
CA ASN A 521 -55.70 7.06 21.23
C ASN A 521 -56.17 5.89 22.17
N PRO A 522 -55.71 5.80 23.46
CA PRO A 522 -55.06 4.56 23.94
C PRO A 522 -55.44 4.01 25.34
N SER A 523 -55.09 2.74 25.64
CA SER A 523 -54.98 2.18 27.01
C SER A 523 -54.27 0.80 27.08
N SER A 524 -53.67 0.47 28.25
CA SER A 524 -53.21 -0.87 28.70
C SER A 524 -54.25 -1.49 29.69
N PRO A 525 -54.08 -2.62 30.43
CA PRO A 525 -52.93 -3.55 30.60
C PRO A 525 -53.21 -5.10 30.77
N SER A 526 -52.12 -5.89 30.88
CA SER A 526 -51.88 -7.05 31.79
C SER A 526 -52.64 -8.41 31.81
N ILE A 527 -51.83 -9.51 31.83
CA ILE A 527 -51.84 -10.70 32.73
C ILE A 527 -52.57 -12.03 32.39
N SER A 528 -51.89 -13.14 32.77
CA SER A 528 -52.32 -14.55 33.01
C SER A 528 -52.46 -15.55 31.82
N SER A 529 -52.44 -16.89 32.05
CA SER A 529 -51.33 -17.78 32.49
C SER A 529 -51.76 -19.27 32.48
N ILE A 530 -50.81 -20.23 32.58
CA ILE A 530 -51.00 -21.67 32.91
C ILE A 530 -51.68 -22.49 31.76
N ASN A 531 -51.21 -23.66 31.31
CA ASN A 531 -50.86 -24.87 32.08
C ASN A 531 -49.88 -25.85 31.37
N ARG A 532 -49.39 -26.87 32.08
CA ARG A 532 -48.67 -28.06 31.55
C ARG A 532 -49.62 -29.27 31.38
N PRO A 533 -49.15 -30.40 30.82
CA PRO A 533 -48.86 -31.54 31.72
C PRO A 533 -47.47 -32.20 31.50
N ASN A 534 -47.11 -33.12 32.40
CA ASN A 534 -45.83 -33.85 32.46
C ASN A 534 -46.09 -35.33 32.86
N PHE A 535 -45.07 -36.19 32.72
CA PHE A 535 -44.97 -37.57 33.28
C PHE A 535 -45.89 -38.66 32.65
N SER A 536 -45.51 -39.95 32.58
CA SER A 536 -44.19 -40.59 32.81
C SER A 536 -44.13 -42.03 32.28
N GLY A 537 -42.97 -42.42 31.73
CA GLY A 537 -42.32 -43.73 31.97
C GLY A 537 -42.97 -45.02 31.47
N ASN A 538 -42.36 -45.65 30.46
CA ASN A 538 -41.79 -46.99 30.63
C ASN A 538 -40.82 -47.37 29.49
N SER A 539 -39.95 -48.34 29.77
CA SER A 539 -38.97 -48.97 28.86
C SER A 539 -39.04 -50.49 29.10
N PRO A 540 -38.41 -51.40 28.31
CA PRO A 540 -37.39 -51.16 27.26
C PRO A 540 -37.59 -51.94 25.93
N SER A 541 -36.81 -51.62 24.89
CA SER A 541 -35.85 -52.55 24.26
C SER A 541 -35.22 -52.02 22.95
N SER A 542 -33.95 -52.39 22.74
CA SER A 542 -33.20 -52.49 21.47
C SER A 542 -33.64 -51.70 20.21
N LEU A 543 -32.88 -50.65 19.86
CA LEU A 543 -31.79 -50.73 18.87
C LEU A 543 -30.93 -49.44 18.91
N LYS A 544 -29.67 -49.52 18.42
CA LYS A 544 -28.69 -48.42 18.52
C LYS A 544 -28.34 -47.85 17.13
N THR A 545 -28.41 -46.53 16.97
CA THR A 545 -27.63 -45.79 15.97
C THR A 545 -27.23 -44.39 16.47
N ASN A 546 -25.92 -44.19 16.57
CA ASN A 546 -25.15 -42.96 16.34
C ASN A 546 -25.53 -41.63 17.06
N ALA A 547 -24.89 -41.46 18.22
CA ALA A 547 -23.88 -40.41 18.48
C ALA A 547 -24.23 -38.91 18.50
N ILE A 548 -23.88 -38.28 19.64
CA ILE A 548 -23.78 -36.84 19.86
C ILE A 548 -22.35 -36.37 19.53
N SER A 549 -22.17 -35.25 18.83
CA SER A 549 -21.12 -34.23 19.12
C SER A 549 -21.08 -33.08 18.10
N SER A 550 -20.56 -31.95 18.57
CA SER A 550 -20.08 -30.76 17.85
C SER A 550 -18.71 -30.37 18.45
N PRO A 551 -17.84 -29.54 17.82
CA PRO A 551 -18.06 -28.68 16.65
C PRO A 551 -17.01 -28.84 15.51
N PRO A 552 -17.16 -28.13 14.38
CA PRO A 552 -16.11 -27.99 13.35
C PRO A 552 -15.28 -26.70 13.54
N VAL A 553 -13.96 -26.83 13.84
CA VAL A 553 -12.99 -25.72 13.72
C VAL A 553 -11.64 -26.24 13.16
N PRO A 554 -11.42 -26.23 11.83
CA PRO A 554 -10.13 -26.63 11.23
C PRO A 554 -9.29 -25.46 10.65
N ASN A 555 -9.92 -24.39 10.16
CA ASN A 555 -9.30 -23.51 9.15
C ASN A 555 -8.18 -22.61 9.69
N GLY A 556 -8.20 -22.21 10.97
CA GLY A 556 -7.25 -21.22 11.51
C GLY A 556 -5.78 -21.58 11.31
N ARG A 557 -5.41 -22.87 11.51
CA ARG A 557 -4.03 -23.36 11.32
C ARG A 557 -3.59 -23.40 9.85
N ILE A 558 -4.53 -23.50 8.92
CA ILE A 558 -4.24 -23.52 7.48
C ILE A 558 -3.90 -22.08 7.03
N ILE A 559 -4.69 -21.10 7.49
CA ILE A 559 -4.45 -19.66 7.28
C ILE A 559 -3.11 -19.25 7.92
N GLU A 560 -2.84 -19.68 9.15
CA GLU A 560 -1.58 -19.44 9.86
C GLU A 560 -0.35 -19.97 9.08
N LEU A 561 -0.46 -21.18 8.52
CA LEU A 561 0.60 -21.78 7.69
C LEU A 561 0.80 -21.00 6.38
N ILE A 562 -0.26 -20.54 5.71
CA ILE A 562 -0.14 -19.69 4.50
C ILE A 562 0.59 -18.39 4.81
N GLU A 563 0.18 -17.69 5.86
CA GLU A 563 0.77 -16.40 6.22
C GLU A 563 2.26 -16.53 6.59
N GLN A 564 2.64 -17.64 7.24
CA GLN A 564 4.05 -17.99 7.48
C GLN A 564 4.83 -18.25 6.17
N VAL A 565 4.25 -18.98 5.21
CA VAL A 565 4.89 -19.24 3.90
C VAL A 565 5.09 -17.92 3.16
N LYS A 566 4.02 -17.14 2.99
CA LYS A 566 3.99 -15.83 2.33
C LYS A 566 5.03 -14.86 2.89
N ASN A 567 5.11 -14.73 4.22
CA ASN A 567 6.05 -13.80 4.84
C ASN A 567 7.49 -14.30 4.80
N LEU A 568 7.73 -15.63 4.87
CA LEU A 568 9.08 -16.15 4.70
C LEU A 568 9.58 -16.05 3.26
N THR A 569 8.74 -16.34 2.25
CA THR A 569 9.16 -16.20 0.85
C THR A 569 9.40 -14.74 0.48
N LYS A 570 8.59 -13.81 1.00
CA LYS A 570 8.84 -12.36 0.94
C LYS A 570 10.20 -11.99 1.57
N ARG A 571 10.54 -12.52 2.75
CA ARG A 571 11.86 -12.28 3.40
C ARG A 571 13.02 -12.83 2.57
N ILE A 572 12.91 -14.05 2.03
CA ILE A 572 13.92 -14.67 1.17
C ILE A 572 14.17 -13.83 -0.09
N LEU A 573 13.10 -13.31 -0.71
CA LEU A 573 13.20 -12.43 -1.87
C LEU A 573 13.88 -11.10 -1.53
N ILE A 574 13.45 -10.42 -0.46
CA ILE A 574 14.02 -9.12 -0.05
C ILE A 574 15.52 -9.26 0.28
N GLU A 575 15.90 -10.26 1.09
CA GLU A 575 17.30 -10.47 1.47
C GLU A 575 18.17 -10.78 0.24
N LYS A 576 17.67 -11.60 -0.69
CA LYS A 576 18.43 -11.95 -1.91
C LYS A 576 18.47 -10.83 -2.95
N ILE A 577 17.47 -9.95 -3.02
CA ILE A 577 17.46 -8.75 -3.89
C ILE A 577 18.40 -7.67 -3.33
N GLY A 578 18.39 -7.42 -2.01
CA GLY A 578 19.33 -6.47 -1.38
C GLY A 578 20.80 -6.90 -1.56
N ASP A 579 21.06 -8.20 -1.62
CA ASP A 579 22.41 -8.73 -1.86
C ASP A 579 22.91 -8.48 -3.31
N GLN A 580 22.02 -8.21 -4.27
CA GLN A 580 22.36 -7.89 -5.67
C GLN A 580 22.79 -6.42 -5.89
N VAL A 581 22.71 -5.55 -4.87
CA VAL A 581 23.08 -4.12 -4.96
C VAL A 581 24.48 -3.88 -4.37
N PRO A 582 25.49 -3.49 -5.20
CA PRO A 582 26.87 -3.28 -4.76
C PRO A 582 27.22 -1.79 -4.58
N ASP A 583 26.89 -1.20 -3.43
CA ASP A 583 27.15 0.23 -3.18
C ASP A 583 28.63 0.62 -2.98
N ASN A 584 29.54 -0.33 -2.70
CA ASN A 584 30.96 -0.03 -2.47
C ASN A 584 31.89 -1.25 -2.68
N PRO A 585 32.92 -1.18 -3.55
CA PRO A 585 33.86 -2.31 -3.77
C PRO A 585 34.63 -2.77 -2.53
N ASP A 586 34.90 -1.91 -1.54
CA ASP A 586 35.63 -2.30 -0.31
C ASP A 586 34.79 -3.15 0.68
N SER A 587 33.48 -3.30 0.44
CA SER A 587 32.58 -4.05 1.33
C SER A 587 32.75 -5.58 1.30
N LEU A 588 33.57 -6.10 0.37
CA LEU A 588 33.74 -7.53 0.04
C LEU A 588 34.22 -8.45 1.18
N ARG A 589 34.57 -7.94 2.36
CA ARG A 589 35.12 -8.73 3.49
C ARG A 589 34.16 -9.00 4.66
N LYS A 590 32.90 -8.52 4.65
CA LYS A 590 31.97 -8.76 5.77
C LYS A 590 30.52 -9.17 5.43
N ARG A 591 30.06 -9.21 4.17
CA ARG A 591 28.74 -9.81 3.86
C ARG A 591 28.78 -11.33 4.04
N GLY A 592 27.94 -11.86 4.92
CA GLY A 592 27.70 -13.29 5.05
C GLY A 592 26.96 -13.82 3.82
N LYS A 593 27.50 -14.85 3.16
CA LYS A 593 26.98 -15.35 1.88
C LYS A 593 25.56 -15.92 2.03
N PHE A 594 24.59 -15.37 1.30
CA PHE A 594 23.29 -16.00 1.11
C PHE A 594 23.47 -17.32 0.32
N GLY A 595 23.43 -18.46 1.02
CA GLY A 595 23.71 -19.78 0.46
C GLY A 595 23.13 -20.94 1.29
N CYS A 596 23.68 -22.14 1.12
CA CYS A 596 23.14 -23.41 1.65
C CYS A 596 22.78 -23.44 3.15
N ASN A 597 23.37 -22.59 3.98
CA ASN A 597 23.19 -22.51 5.43
C ASN A 597 22.41 -21.27 5.89
N SER A 598 21.75 -20.53 4.99
CA SER A 598 20.87 -19.42 5.37
C SER A 598 19.75 -19.93 6.30
N PRO A 599 19.54 -19.28 7.48
CA PRO A 599 18.46 -19.66 8.40
C PRO A 599 17.07 -19.61 7.74
N LEU A 600 16.84 -18.71 6.78
CA LEU A 600 15.57 -18.62 6.06
C LEU A 600 15.30 -19.88 5.22
N ILE A 601 16.34 -20.49 4.63
CA ILE A 601 16.22 -21.74 3.88
C ILE A 601 16.00 -22.93 4.83
N GLY A 602 16.49 -22.85 6.07
CA GLY A 602 16.13 -23.78 7.14
C GLY A 602 14.64 -23.69 7.48
N ALA A 603 14.19 -22.51 7.89
CA ALA A 603 12.78 -22.22 8.21
C ALA A 603 11.81 -22.58 7.07
N LEU A 604 12.23 -22.41 5.81
CA LEU A 604 11.41 -22.77 4.65
C LEU A 604 11.19 -24.28 4.57
N CYS A 605 12.22 -25.08 4.86
CA CYS A 605 12.05 -26.53 4.96
C CYS A 605 11.07 -26.90 6.08
N ASP A 606 11.17 -26.21 7.22
CA ASP A 606 10.40 -26.53 8.43
C ASP A 606 8.93 -26.11 8.33
N ILE A 607 8.63 -25.07 7.55
CA ILE A 607 7.27 -24.73 7.14
C ILE A 607 6.71 -25.77 6.17
N ILE A 608 7.47 -26.15 5.13
CA ILE A 608 7.03 -27.18 4.16
C ILE A 608 6.80 -28.53 4.88
N GLU A 609 7.65 -28.90 5.83
CA GLU A 609 7.47 -30.11 6.64
C GLU A 609 6.20 -30.04 7.51
N ARG A 610 5.88 -28.89 8.13
CA ARG A 610 4.61 -28.69 8.86
C ARG A 610 3.38 -28.73 7.94
N VAL A 611 3.46 -28.19 6.73
CA VAL A 611 2.40 -28.32 5.71
C VAL A 611 2.16 -29.79 5.35
N TRP A 612 3.22 -30.58 5.15
CA TRP A 612 3.09 -32.03 4.89
C TRP A 612 2.73 -32.87 6.13
N ALA A 613 2.80 -32.31 7.34
CA ALA A 613 2.31 -32.92 8.57
C ALA A 613 0.82 -32.63 8.84
N HIS A 614 0.28 -31.51 8.35
CA HIS A 614 -1.06 -31.06 8.71
C HIS A 614 -2.17 -32.01 8.22
N GLY A 615 -2.69 -32.82 9.14
CA GLY A 615 -3.75 -33.80 8.87
C GLY A 615 -3.28 -35.14 8.30
N ALA A 616 -1.96 -35.42 8.30
CA ALA A 616 -1.42 -36.72 7.88
C ALA A 616 -1.89 -37.89 8.77
N PHE A 617 -1.98 -39.11 8.22
CA PHE A 617 -2.20 -40.32 9.00
C PHE A 617 -0.88 -40.84 9.61
N THR A 618 -0.76 -40.75 10.93
CA THR A 618 0.35 -41.33 11.71
C THR A 618 0.04 -42.77 12.13
N SER A 619 0.83 -43.74 11.65
CA SER A 619 0.76 -45.13 12.12
C SER A 619 1.31 -45.24 13.55
N HIS A 620 0.59 -45.95 14.43
CA HIS A 620 0.91 -46.05 15.88
C HIS A 620 2.19 -46.87 16.22
N GLN A 621 2.99 -47.28 15.24
CA GLN A 621 4.17 -48.15 15.44
C GLN A 621 5.51 -47.55 14.95
N ASP A 622 5.51 -46.47 14.14
CA ASP A 622 6.74 -45.86 13.58
C ASP A 622 7.08 -44.49 14.21
N SER A 623 6.89 -44.36 15.52
CA SER A 623 7.04 -43.09 16.24
C SER A 623 8.52 -42.68 16.44
N SER A 624 9.11 -41.97 15.47
CA SER A 624 10.09 -40.87 15.70
C SER A 624 10.83 -40.37 14.44
N SER A 625 10.96 -41.16 13.37
CA SER A 625 12.05 -40.96 12.39
C SER A 625 11.65 -40.41 11.01
N CYS A 626 10.44 -40.67 10.53
CA CYS A 626 10.08 -40.44 9.13
C CYS A 626 9.50 -39.03 8.88
N CYS A 627 10.21 -38.22 8.10
CA CYS A 627 9.75 -36.90 7.64
C CYS A 627 8.44 -37.02 6.81
N PRO A 628 7.35 -36.29 7.11
CA PRO A 628 6.09 -36.38 6.37
C PRO A 628 6.20 -36.07 4.87
N LEU A 629 7.03 -35.10 4.47
CA LEU A 629 7.31 -34.83 3.05
C LEU A 629 8.04 -36.01 2.39
N TRP A 630 9.01 -36.60 3.09
CA TRP A 630 9.73 -37.77 2.57
C TRP A 630 8.81 -38.97 2.42
N ARG A 631 7.99 -39.29 3.43
CA ARG A 631 6.98 -40.36 3.40
C ARG A 631 6.04 -40.23 2.20
N HIS A 632 5.53 -39.03 1.95
CA HIS A 632 4.68 -38.73 0.79
C HIS A 632 5.42 -39.01 -0.53
N LEU A 633 6.68 -38.55 -0.65
CA LEU A 633 7.48 -38.68 -1.87
C LEU A 633 7.90 -40.15 -2.13
N LEU A 634 8.17 -40.93 -1.09
CA LEU A 634 8.35 -42.39 -1.17
C LEU A 634 7.07 -43.09 -1.66
N ALA A 635 5.90 -42.70 -1.13
CA ALA A 635 4.62 -43.29 -1.55
C ALA A 635 4.25 -42.92 -3.00
N PHE A 636 4.43 -41.67 -3.41
CA PHE A 636 4.26 -41.22 -4.79
C PHE A 636 5.15 -42.03 -5.76
N THR A 637 6.43 -42.19 -5.42
CA THR A 637 7.36 -42.96 -6.26
C THR A 637 7.10 -44.48 -6.24
N ARG A 638 6.54 -45.03 -5.15
CA ARG A 638 6.01 -46.42 -5.07
C ARG A 638 4.78 -46.61 -5.97
N LEU A 639 3.85 -45.66 -6.02
CA LEU A 639 2.72 -45.71 -6.97
C LEU A 639 3.19 -45.67 -8.42
N LYS A 640 3.98 -44.66 -8.80
CA LYS A 640 4.48 -44.53 -10.18
C LYS A 640 5.43 -45.68 -10.60
N TYR A 641 5.97 -46.45 -9.65
CA TYR A 641 6.62 -47.74 -9.92
C TYR A 641 5.62 -48.82 -10.34
N LEU A 642 4.54 -48.99 -9.56
CA LEU A 642 3.49 -49.99 -9.76
C LEU A 642 2.68 -49.75 -11.04
N ASP A 643 2.28 -48.49 -11.31
CA ASP A 643 1.56 -48.05 -12.52
C ASP A 643 2.27 -48.50 -13.82
N SER A 644 3.60 -48.66 -13.78
CA SER A 644 4.40 -49.08 -14.93
C SER A 644 4.43 -50.60 -15.18
N ARG A 645 3.98 -51.39 -14.20
CA ARG A 645 3.97 -52.87 -14.25
C ARG A 645 2.57 -53.43 -14.50
N THR A 646 1.52 -52.73 -14.08
CA THR A 646 0.11 -53.15 -14.24
C THR A 646 -0.35 -53.22 -15.70
N THR A 647 0.34 -52.56 -16.65
CA THR A 647 0.06 -52.68 -18.10
C THR A 647 0.40 -54.06 -18.72
N LYS A 648 0.40 -55.14 -17.92
CA LYS A 648 0.59 -56.53 -18.35
C LYS A 648 -0.30 -57.57 -17.64
N HIS A 649 -1.09 -57.18 -16.65
CA HIS A 649 -2.14 -58.04 -16.09
C HIS A 649 -3.33 -57.21 -15.67
N GLU A 650 -4.51 -57.57 -16.18
CA GLU A 650 -5.79 -57.07 -15.71
C GLU A 650 -6.03 -57.56 -14.27
N PHE A 651 -6.62 -56.71 -13.43
CA PHE A 651 -7.17 -57.12 -12.15
C PHE A 651 -8.51 -56.43 -11.93
N THR A 652 -9.54 -57.23 -11.68
CA THR A 652 -10.88 -56.79 -11.32
C THR A 652 -10.99 -56.55 -9.82
N ASP A 653 -11.89 -55.66 -9.42
CA ASP A 653 -12.34 -55.39 -8.05
C ASP A 653 -11.30 -54.98 -6.99
N GLY A 654 -11.33 -53.69 -6.66
CA GLY A 654 -11.80 -53.33 -5.32
C GLY A 654 -10.83 -53.41 -4.13
N SER A 655 -9.65 -52.78 -4.20
CA SER A 655 -9.21 -51.84 -3.13
C SER A 655 -7.85 -51.19 -3.39
N HIS A 656 -7.77 -49.86 -3.29
CA HIS A 656 -6.51 -49.09 -3.35
C HIS A 656 -5.77 -49.04 -1.99
N LEU A 657 -6.06 -49.98 -1.07
CA LEU A 657 -5.73 -49.88 0.35
C LEU A 657 -4.49 -50.69 0.78
N ASP A 658 -3.93 -51.54 -0.09
CA ASP A 658 -2.78 -52.39 0.26
C ASP A 658 -1.40 -51.71 0.10
N VAL A 659 -1.34 -50.46 -0.37
CA VAL A 659 -0.07 -49.70 -0.57
C VAL A 659 0.72 -49.49 0.74
N LEU A 660 0.05 -49.59 1.90
CA LEU A 660 0.63 -49.49 3.25
C LEU A 660 0.34 -50.72 4.13
N SER A 661 -0.19 -51.80 3.56
CA SER A 661 -0.69 -52.98 4.30
C SER A 661 0.31 -54.14 4.24
N THR A 662 1.37 -54.08 5.05
CA THR A 662 2.16 -55.27 5.33
C THR A 662 1.47 -56.10 6.40
N ARG A 663 1.10 -57.35 6.06
CA ARG A 663 0.76 -58.33 7.10
C ARG A 663 2.02 -58.58 7.95
N PRO A 664 1.92 -58.64 9.29
CA PRO A 664 3.09 -58.80 10.15
C PRO A 664 3.70 -60.20 9.98
N GLY A 665 4.71 -60.32 9.11
CA GLY A 665 5.43 -61.56 8.84
C GLY A 665 6.17 -61.61 7.51
N GLU A 666 5.72 -60.89 6.47
CA GLU A 666 6.32 -60.93 5.13
C GLU A 666 6.90 -59.57 4.72
N THR A 667 8.24 -59.48 4.67
CA THR A 667 8.95 -58.33 4.11
C THR A 667 9.00 -58.41 2.58
N THR A 668 8.23 -57.57 1.89
CA THR A 668 8.19 -57.62 0.42
C THR A 668 9.47 -57.07 -0.22
N GLU A 669 9.70 -57.36 -1.52
CA GLU A 669 10.80 -56.77 -2.29
C GLU A 669 10.71 -55.23 -2.36
N LEU A 670 9.53 -54.64 -2.08
CA LEU A 670 9.33 -53.20 -1.94
C LEU A 670 9.71 -52.69 -0.54
N ASP A 671 9.41 -53.42 0.52
CA ASP A 671 9.71 -52.94 1.87
C ASP A 671 11.23 -52.99 2.14
N MET A 672 11.93 -53.94 1.52
CA MET A 672 13.40 -53.94 1.43
C MET A 672 14.00 -52.79 0.58
N MET A 673 13.20 -51.98 -0.13
CA MET A 673 13.66 -50.71 -0.72
C MET A 673 13.56 -49.51 0.24
N PHE A 674 12.73 -49.60 1.29
CA PHE A 674 12.35 -48.44 2.11
C PHE A 674 12.68 -48.59 3.61
N VAL A 675 12.73 -49.82 4.14
CA VAL A 675 13.26 -50.10 5.49
C VAL A 675 14.78 -49.99 5.44
N GLY A 676 15.30 -48.84 5.89
CA GLY A 676 16.73 -48.52 5.89
C GLY A 676 17.54 -49.23 6.98
N ASP A 677 17.53 -50.56 7.00
CA ASP A 677 18.36 -51.35 7.91
C ASP A 677 19.85 -51.19 7.54
N GLN A 678 20.68 -50.85 8.54
CA GLN A 678 22.05 -50.38 8.31
C GLN A 678 23.10 -51.50 8.21
N GLN A 679 22.70 -52.78 8.26
CA GLN A 679 23.64 -53.90 8.39
C GLN A 679 23.47 -55.03 7.35
N THR A 680 23.63 -54.75 6.05
CA THR A 680 24.07 -55.79 5.08
C THR A 680 24.67 -55.25 3.78
N GLN A 681 25.59 -56.01 3.18
CA GLN A 681 26.26 -55.66 1.92
C GLN A 681 25.35 -55.78 0.66
N GLN A 682 24.10 -56.24 0.80
CA GLN A 682 23.20 -56.53 -0.32
C GLN A 682 22.65 -55.29 -1.03
N THR A 683 22.67 -54.11 -0.39
CA THR A 683 22.21 -52.82 -0.94
C THR A 683 22.81 -52.50 -2.33
N SER A 684 24.05 -52.95 -2.55
CA SER A 684 24.77 -52.87 -3.83
C SER A 684 24.07 -53.54 -5.01
N ARG A 685 23.37 -54.66 -4.80
CA ARG A 685 22.67 -55.43 -5.85
C ARG A 685 21.23 -54.97 -6.10
N PHE A 686 20.60 -54.28 -5.15
CA PHE A 686 19.22 -53.79 -5.31
C PHE A 686 19.16 -52.40 -5.96
N SER A 687 20.14 -51.52 -5.68
CA SER A 687 20.26 -50.23 -6.36
C SER A 687 20.34 -50.39 -7.89
N SER A 688 21.03 -51.42 -8.40
CA SER A 688 21.10 -51.68 -9.85
C SER A 688 19.79 -52.19 -10.46
N LYS A 689 18.99 -53.01 -9.74
CA LYS A 689 17.63 -53.40 -10.18
C LYS A 689 16.73 -52.18 -10.36
N PHE A 690 16.66 -51.31 -9.35
CA PHE A 690 15.84 -50.11 -9.34
C PHE A 690 16.24 -49.13 -10.46
N ASN A 691 17.54 -48.86 -10.60
CA ASN A 691 18.08 -48.03 -11.68
C ASN A 691 17.90 -48.64 -13.09
N ASN A 692 17.90 -49.97 -13.23
CA ASN A 692 17.65 -50.61 -14.54
C ASN A 692 16.19 -50.55 -14.97
N TRP A 693 15.23 -50.78 -14.07
CA TRP A 693 13.80 -50.59 -14.39
C TRP A 693 13.50 -49.13 -14.77
N PHE A 694 14.13 -48.16 -14.09
CA PHE A 694 14.01 -46.74 -14.45
C PHE A 694 14.61 -46.37 -15.81
N LYS A 695 15.54 -47.18 -16.36
CA LYS A 695 16.10 -46.97 -17.70
C LYS A 695 15.21 -47.51 -18.83
N THR A 696 14.29 -48.44 -18.54
CA THR A 696 13.53 -49.16 -19.57
C THR A 696 12.08 -48.69 -19.74
N ASN A 697 11.43 -48.17 -18.69
CA ASN A 697 10.03 -47.73 -18.77
C ASN A 697 9.89 -46.22 -19.08
N ILE A 698 9.81 -45.88 -20.38
CA ILE A 698 9.64 -44.50 -20.87
C ILE A 698 8.16 -44.18 -21.13
N LYS A 699 7.39 -43.92 -20.08
CA LYS A 699 6.00 -43.38 -20.18
C LYS A 699 5.66 -42.23 -19.23
N PHE A 700 6.62 -41.72 -18.46
CA PHE A 700 6.43 -40.49 -17.68
C PHE A 700 6.52 -39.25 -18.56
N ASP A 701 5.68 -38.26 -18.28
CA ASP A 701 5.79 -36.91 -18.83
C ASP A 701 7.13 -36.25 -18.39
N SER A 702 7.44 -35.08 -18.97
CA SER A 702 8.72 -34.42 -18.69
C SER A 702 8.83 -33.92 -17.25
N LEU A 703 7.70 -33.59 -16.60
CA LEU A 703 7.67 -33.09 -15.23
C LEU A 703 7.82 -34.21 -14.19
N THR A 704 7.06 -35.31 -14.28
CA THR A 704 7.23 -36.44 -13.34
C THR A 704 8.64 -37.02 -13.46
N ARG A 705 9.23 -37.02 -14.66
CA ARG A 705 10.61 -37.44 -14.91
C ARG A 705 11.64 -36.54 -14.21
N ASP A 706 11.51 -35.21 -14.36
CA ASP A 706 12.34 -34.20 -13.68
C ASP A 706 12.37 -34.42 -12.16
N LEU A 707 11.19 -34.57 -11.54
CA LEU A 707 11.02 -34.80 -10.11
C LEU A 707 11.72 -36.10 -9.67
N ILE A 708 11.50 -37.18 -10.43
CA ILE A 708 12.07 -38.49 -10.17
C ILE A 708 13.60 -38.49 -10.29
N ASP A 709 14.17 -37.73 -11.23
CA ASP A 709 15.62 -37.66 -11.42
C ASP A 709 16.33 -36.81 -10.34
N ASP A 710 15.68 -35.74 -9.84
CA ASP A 710 16.13 -35.05 -8.62
C ASP A 710 15.98 -35.95 -7.38
N PHE A 711 14.91 -36.73 -7.23
CA PHE A 711 14.78 -37.72 -6.14
C PHE A 711 15.86 -38.81 -6.16
N LYS A 712 16.17 -39.39 -7.33
CA LYS A 712 17.32 -40.30 -7.51
C LYS A 712 18.63 -39.64 -7.09
N THR A 713 18.81 -38.36 -7.41
CA THR A 713 20.01 -37.60 -7.05
C THR A 713 20.16 -37.48 -5.53
N ILE A 714 19.06 -37.33 -4.78
CA ILE A 714 19.07 -37.37 -3.31
C ILE A 714 19.34 -38.78 -2.77
N LEU A 715 18.74 -39.83 -3.35
CA LEU A 715 19.01 -41.22 -2.94
C LEU A 715 20.46 -41.68 -3.17
N MET A 716 21.21 -41.01 -4.07
CA MET A 716 22.63 -41.26 -4.30
C MET A 716 23.57 -40.53 -3.32
N LEU A 717 23.05 -39.68 -2.42
CA LEU A 717 23.83 -39.00 -1.38
C LEU A 717 24.21 -39.97 -0.25
N LYS A 718 25.46 -40.45 -0.25
CA LYS A 718 25.99 -41.34 0.80
C LYS A 718 26.03 -40.69 2.20
N ASP A 719 26.09 -39.37 2.25
CA ASP A 719 26.31 -38.60 3.47
C ASP A 719 24.99 -38.24 4.21
N VAL A 720 23.84 -38.33 3.53
CA VAL A 720 22.54 -37.85 4.03
C VAL A 720 21.65 -39.04 4.42
N LYS A 721 21.83 -39.54 5.65
CA LYS A 721 21.19 -40.77 6.13
C LYS A 721 19.76 -40.62 6.64
N THR A 722 19.40 -39.49 7.25
CA THR A 722 18.08 -39.25 7.87
C THR A 722 17.04 -38.78 6.86
N ASP A 723 15.76 -39.12 7.06
CA ASP A 723 14.68 -38.76 6.13
C ASP A 723 14.40 -37.25 6.12
N VAL A 724 14.47 -36.58 7.28
CA VAL A 724 14.46 -35.11 7.38
C VAL A 724 15.63 -34.50 6.58
N GLY A 725 16.81 -35.12 6.64
CA GLY A 725 17.97 -34.69 5.85
C GLY A 725 17.73 -34.82 4.35
N LYS A 726 17.16 -35.95 3.90
CA LYS A 726 16.82 -36.20 2.49
C LYS A 726 15.74 -35.25 1.98
N ALA A 727 14.69 -34.99 2.77
CA ALA A 727 13.65 -34.02 2.45
C ALA A 727 14.23 -32.60 2.31
N ARG A 728 15.02 -32.13 3.29
CA ARG A 728 15.72 -30.84 3.24
C ARG A 728 16.67 -30.75 2.03
N ALA A 729 17.34 -31.84 1.66
CA ALA A 729 18.19 -31.89 0.47
C ALA A 729 17.39 -31.82 -0.85
N PHE A 730 16.23 -32.49 -0.94
CA PHE A 730 15.32 -32.42 -2.08
C PHE A 730 14.75 -31.00 -2.29
N ILE A 731 14.36 -30.33 -1.19
CA ILE A 731 13.91 -28.93 -1.23
C ILE A 731 15.03 -28.03 -1.76
N LYS A 732 16.25 -28.13 -1.19
CA LYS A 732 17.41 -27.32 -1.62
C LYS A 732 17.81 -27.55 -3.07
N LEU A 733 17.77 -28.79 -3.56
CA LEU A 733 18.02 -29.13 -4.97
C LEU A 733 16.93 -28.55 -5.88
N SER A 734 15.65 -28.67 -5.49
CA SER A 734 14.52 -28.15 -6.26
C SER A 734 14.45 -26.62 -6.28
N LEU A 735 14.96 -25.93 -5.24
CA LEU A 735 15.12 -24.47 -5.21
C LEU A 735 16.20 -24.01 -6.19
N GLU A 736 17.39 -24.63 -6.14
CA GLU A 736 18.51 -24.26 -7.02
C GLU A 736 18.18 -24.55 -8.50
N GLY A 737 17.39 -25.60 -8.78
CA GLY A 737 16.86 -25.88 -10.11
C GLY A 737 15.65 -25.04 -10.54
N LYS A 738 15.13 -24.15 -9.68
CA LYS A 738 13.87 -23.38 -9.89
C LYS A 738 12.63 -24.26 -10.19
N LYS A 739 12.60 -25.46 -9.62
CA LYS A 739 11.54 -26.47 -9.83
C LYS A 739 10.64 -26.70 -8.61
N LEU A 740 10.93 -26.14 -7.42
CA LEU A 740 10.24 -26.50 -6.16
C LEU A 740 8.71 -26.49 -6.26
N SER A 741 8.09 -25.37 -6.61
CA SER A 741 6.62 -25.29 -6.77
C SER A 741 6.09 -26.29 -7.80
N LYS A 742 6.78 -26.44 -8.94
CA LYS A 742 6.44 -27.39 -10.01
C LYS A 742 6.49 -28.85 -9.52
N HIS A 743 7.51 -29.23 -8.75
CA HIS A 743 7.63 -30.57 -8.16
C HIS A 743 6.56 -30.82 -7.10
N LEU A 744 6.32 -29.87 -6.19
CA LEU A 744 5.29 -30.03 -5.16
C LEU A 744 3.89 -30.12 -5.76
N LYS A 745 3.57 -29.32 -6.81
CA LYS A 745 2.31 -29.44 -7.58
C LYS A 745 2.15 -30.80 -8.27
N THR A 746 3.25 -31.49 -8.59
CA THR A 746 3.23 -32.84 -9.16
C THR A 746 2.92 -33.90 -8.10
N LEU A 747 3.53 -33.81 -6.91
CA LEU A 747 3.25 -34.75 -5.81
C LEU A 747 1.78 -34.72 -5.39
N ILE A 748 1.24 -33.51 -5.21
CA ILE A 748 -0.12 -33.29 -4.68
C ILE A 748 -1.20 -33.25 -5.76
N GLY A 749 -0.86 -33.60 -7.01
CA GLY A 749 -1.83 -33.82 -8.08
C GLY A 749 -2.48 -35.22 -8.05
N ASP A 750 -1.91 -36.15 -7.28
CA ASP A 750 -2.43 -37.51 -7.13
C ASP A 750 -3.47 -37.55 -5.97
N GLN A 751 -4.73 -37.31 -6.31
CA GLN A 751 -5.80 -37.15 -5.31
C GLN A 751 -6.11 -38.46 -4.56
N GLU A 752 -5.83 -39.63 -5.14
CA GLU A 752 -5.97 -40.93 -4.45
C GLU A 752 -4.86 -41.15 -3.41
N LEU A 753 -3.61 -40.78 -3.76
CA LEU A 753 -2.52 -40.72 -2.79
C LEU A 753 -2.83 -39.74 -1.65
N LEU A 754 -3.37 -38.55 -1.95
CA LEU A 754 -3.81 -37.61 -0.92
C LEU A 754 -4.92 -38.18 -0.04
N ASN A 755 -5.91 -38.85 -0.61
CA ASN A 755 -7.00 -39.48 0.14
C ASN A 755 -6.52 -40.61 1.07
N SER A 756 -5.48 -41.37 0.68
CA SER A 756 -4.92 -42.46 1.48
C SER A 756 -3.92 -42.01 2.56
N LEU A 757 -3.22 -40.89 2.35
CA LEU A 757 -2.23 -40.36 3.31
C LEU A 757 -2.76 -39.27 4.25
N TYR A 758 -3.87 -38.61 3.92
CA TYR A 758 -4.33 -37.40 4.62
C TYR A 758 -5.83 -37.39 4.95
N LYS A 759 -6.16 -36.92 6.15
CA LYS A 759 -7.53 -36.69 6.62
C LYS A 759 -8.23 -35.58 5.79
N PRO A 760 -9.57 -35.54 5.70
CA PRO A 760 -10.29 -34.57 4.85
C PRO A 760 -9.99 -33.09 5.11
N TYR A 761 -9.57 -32.73 6.33
CA TYR A 761 -9.21 -31.36 6.74
C TYR A 761 -7.70 -31.04 6.65
N ALA A 762 -6.93 -31.90 5.99
CA ALA A 762 -5.50 -31.71 5.80
C ALA A 762 -5.19 -30.55 4.84
N PHE A 763 -4.07 -29.85 5.06
CA PHE A 763 -3.68 -28.69 4.25
C PHE A 763 -3.62 -29.04 2.75
N LEU A 764 -3.03 -30.19 2.43
CA LEU A 764 -2.86 -30.66 1.04
C LEU A 764 -4.17 -31.09 0.35
N ARG A 765 -5.30 -31.07 1.05
CA ARG A 765 -6.64 -31.40 0.54
C ARG A 765 -7.59 -30.20 0.47
N CYS A 766 -7.17 -29.03 0.95
CA CYS A 766 -7.88 -27.75 0.79
C CYS A 766 -7.36 -27.07 -0.49
N GLU A 767 -8.22 -26.87 -1.50
CA GLU A 767 -7.74 -26.62 -2.87
C GLU A 767 -7.20 -25.18 -3.07
N ASP A 768 -7.92 -24.18 -2.57
CA ASP A 768 -7.53 -22.77 -2.65
C ASP A 768 -6.23 -22.50 -1.88
N GLU A 769 -6.16 -23.02 -0.64
CA GLU A 769 -5.00 -22.87 0.24
C GLU A 769 -3.74 -23.56 -0.31
N ARG A 770 -3.92 -24.72 -0.97
CA ARG A 770 -2.88 -25.46 -1.68
C ARG A 770 -2.37 -24.69 -2.91
N GLU A 771 -3.24 -24.05 -3.68
CA GLU A 771 -2.84 -23.21 -4.83
C GLU A 771 -2.08 -21.96 -4.36
N GLN A 772 -2.59 -21.25 -3.34
CA GLN A 772 -1.91 -20.09 -2.74
C GLN A 772 -0.50 -20.45 -2.24
N PHE A 773 -0.37 -21.56 -1.52
CA PHE A 773 0.92 -22.11 -1.07
C PHE A 773 1.89 -22.34 -2.24
N LEU A 774 1.44 -23.00 -3.31
CA LEU A 774 2.26 -23.25 -4.50
C LEU A 774 2.67 -21.96 -5.21
N MET A 775 1.80 -20.94 -5.25
CA MET A 775 2.10 -19.63 -5.81
C MET A 775 3.16 -18.89 -4.99
N TYR A 776 3.09 -18.91 -3.65
CA TYR A 776 4.14 -18.32 -2.81
C TYR A 776 5.49 -19.02 -2.94
N LEU A 777 5.53 -20.32 -3.24
CA LEU A 777 6.77 -21.03 -3.58
C LEU A 777 7.23 -20.80 -5.02
N LEU A 778 6.35 -20.35 -5.92
CA LEU A 778 6.69 -20.04 -7.32
C LEU A 778 7.43 -18.70 -7.43
N THR A 779 7.11 -17.71 -6.58
CA THR A 779 7.79 -16.40 -6.60
C THR A 779 9.29 -16.50 -6.32
N LEU A 780 9.73 -17.52 -5.57
CA LEU A 780 11.15 -17.80 -5.31
C LEU A 780 11.98 -18.02 -6.58
N ASN A 781 11.36 -18.43 -7.69
CA ASN A 781 12.04 -18.58 -8.98
C ASN A 781 12.57 -17.24 -9.56
N ALA A 782 12.07 -16.09 -9.08
CA ALA A 782 12.53 -14.77 -9.50
C ALA A 782 13.99 -14.47 -9.10
N VAL A 783 14.54 -15.20 -8.13
CA VAL A 783 15.93 -15.02 -7.64
C VAL A 783 16.75 -16.31 -7.78
N ASP A 784 18.07 -16.18 -7.84
CA ASP A 784 18.98 -17.34 -7.88
C ASP A 784 19.36 -17.76 -6.46
N LEU A 785 19.02 -19.00 -6.11
CA LEU A 785 19.14 -19.58 -4.78
C LEU A 785 20.17 -20.73 -4.79
N PRO A 786 21.47 -20.45 -4.56
CA PRO A 786 22.54 -21.46 -4.52
C PRO A 786 22.49 -22.26 -3.20
N CYS A 787 21.40 -22.98 -3.01
CA CYS A 787 21.08 -23.70 -1.77
C CYS A 787 21.73 -25.09 -1.68
N PHE A 788 22.23 -25.63 -2.80
CA PHE A 788 22.78 -26.99 -2.89
C PHE A 788 24.28 -26.98 -3.22
N THR A 789 24.69 -26.08 -4.12
CA THR A 789 26.05 -25.95 -4.70
C THR A 789 27.19 -25.76 -3.70
N SER A 790 26.97 -25.10 -2.55
CA SER A 790 28.05 -24.77 -1.61
C SER A 790 28.32 -25.81 -0.51
N THR A 791 27.54 -26.90 -0.42
CA THR A 791 27.76 -27.99 0.56
C THR A 791 28.02 -29.36 -0.05
N PHE A 792 27.55 -29.64 -1.28
CA PHE A 792 27.68 -30.97 -1.91
C PHE A 792 28.30 -30.92 -3.31
N VAL A 793 29.47 -30.27 -3.40
CA VAL A 793 30.26 -30.05 -4.64
C VAL A 793 30.44 -31.31 -5.50
N ASN A 794 30.57 -32.48 -4.86
CA ASN A 794 30.83 -33.75 -5.55
C ASN A 794 29.71 -34.22 -6.50
N VAL A 795 28.47 -33.71 -6.37
CA VAL A 795 27.32 -34.16 -7.18
C VAL A 795 27.14 -33.32 -8.45
N ILE A 796 27.49 -32.03 -8.41
CA ILE A 796 27.35 -31.11 -9.56
C ILE A 796 28.36 -31.44 -10.67
N ASN A 797 29.55 -31.92 -10.32
CA ASN A 797 30.56 -32.36 -11.29
C ASN A 797 30.05 -33.49 -12.20
N THR A 798 29.24 -34.41 -11.66
CA THR A 798 28.59 -35.49 -12.41
C THR A 798 27.50 -34.98 -13.36
N ARG A 799 26.78 -33.90 -13.01
CA ARG A 799 25.80 -33.26 -13.91
C ARG A 799 26.50 -32.51 -15.05
N ARG A 800 27.52 -31.68 -14.77
CA ARG A 800 28.25 -30.91 -15.79
C ARG A 800 28.98 -31.76 -16.82
N MET A 801 29.48 -32.95 -16.46
CA MET A 801 30.12 -33.85 -17.44
C MET A 801 29.14 -34.60 -18.36
N ASN A 802 27.86 -34.69 -18.00
CA ASN A 802 26.84 -35.35 -18.83
C ASN A 802 26.13 -34.39 -19.79
N THR A 803 26.01 -33.10 -19.46
CA THR A 803 25.45 -32.10 -20.40
C THR A 803 26.38 -31.84 -21.60
N ASN A 804 27.70 -31.83 -21.39
CA ASN A 804 28.68 -31.57 -22.45
C ASN A 804 28.96 -32.78 -23.37
N LYS A 805 28.03 -33.75 -23.45
CA LYS A 805 28.04 -34.86 -24.42
C LYS A 805 26.82 -34.87 -25.35
N GLY A 806 26.00 -33.82 -25.30
CA GLY A 806 24.75 -33.70 -26.09
C GLY A 806 24.87 -32.94 -27.41
N THR A 807 26.02 -32.35 -27.73
CA THR A 807 26.25 -31.57 -28.97
C THR A 807 27.66 -31.84 -29.52
N VAL A 808 27.71 -32.63 -30.59
CA VAL A 808 28.77 -32.72 -31.60
C VAL A 808 28.10 -32.49 -32.95
#